data_AF-A0A5S9Y236-F1
#
_entry.id   AF-A0A5S9Y236-F1
#
_cell.length_a   1.000
_cell.length_b   1.000
_cell.length_c   1.000
_cell.angle_alpha   90.00
_cell.angle_beta   90.00
_cell.angle_gamma   90.00
#
_symmetry.space_group_name_H-M   'P 1'
#
loop_
_entity.id
_entity.type
_entity.pdbx_description
1 polymer ?
#
loop_
_entity_poly.entity_id
_entity_poly.type
_entity_poly.pdbx_seq_one_letter_code
_entity_poly.pdbx_strand_id
1 'polypeptide(L)'
;MGSQGMSSPSPLVVKKSQVVIVKPSKATPDVSLSLSTLDNDPYLETLAKTIYVYAPPSPNDHVHDPASLFQQALSDALVYYYPLAGKLHRGSHDHRLELRCSPAEGVPFVRATADCTLSSLNYLKDMDTDLHQLVPCDVAVPSGGYNPLALQITLFACGGLTLATALSHSLCDGFGASQFFKTLTELAAGKTQPSIIPVWDRHRLTSNNFNLNGQVEGGQAPKVVDFGEACSSVATSPYTPSIDMVCEILNVTSEDITQLKEKVAGEVTTLEILAAHVWRARCRALKLSPDGTSLFGMAVGIRRIVEPPLPEGYYGNAFVKANVAMKAGELSNSPLSHVVQLIKEAKKAALEKRYVLEQLRETEKTLKMKVACEGGKGAFMLLTDWRQLGLLDEIDFGYGGSVNIIPLVPKYLPDICIFLPRKQGGVRVLVTLPKSGAVNRSLSGIRAAANMARGLKKHLKRLNAPKHWMLDKLGGAFAPKPSSGPHKSRECLPLVLIIRNRLKYALTYREVISILMQRHIQVDGKVRTDKTYPAGFMDVVSIPKTNENFRLLYDTKGRFRLHSIKDEEAKFKLCKVRSIQFGQKGIPYLNTYDGRTIRYPDPLIKPNDTIKLDLEENKIVEFIKFDVGNVVMVTGGRNRGRVGVIKNREKHKGSFETIHIQDSTGHEFATRLGNVYTIGKGTKPWVSLPKGKGIKLTIIEEARKRLASQQAA
;
A
#
# COMPACT_ATOMS: atom_id res chain seq x y z
N MET A 1 -25.84 20.94 -24.89
CA MET A 1 -26.42 20.58 -23.57
C MET A 1 -25.55 19.49 -22.96
N GLY A 2 -24.94 19.57 -21.79
CA GLY A 2 -24.39 20.66 -21.00
C GLY A 2 -23.16 20.04 -20.33
N SER A 3 -22.00 20.67 -20.45
CA SER A 3 -20.77 20.25 -19.79
C SER A 3 -20.94 20.45 -18.29
N GLN A 4 -21.01 19.36 -17.51
CA GLN A 4 -20.91 19.46 -16.06
C GLN A 4 -19.49 19.94 -15.71
N GLY A 5 -19.39 21.21 -15.33
CA GLY A 5 -18.20 21.77 -14.72
C GLY A 5 -17.92 21.07 -13.40
N MET A 6 -16.69 20.59 -13.23
CA MET A 6 -16.20 20.17 -11.92
C MET A 6 -16.18 21.42 -11.03
N SER A 7 -17.09 21.51 -10.07
CA SER A 7 -17.11 22.57 -9.06
C SER A 7 -15.82 22.50 -8.24
N SER A 8 -15.12 23.62 -8.13
CA SER A 8 -14.10 23.82 -7.10
C SER A 8 -14.68 23.47 -5.71
N PRO A 9 -13.95 22.77 -4.83
CA PRO A 9 -14.45 22.44 -3.49
C PRO A 9 -14.74 23.73 -2.73
N SER A 10 -15.96 23.87 -2.22
CA SER A 10 -16.33 24.97 -1.32
C SER A 10 -15.45 24.89 -0.06
N PRO A 11 -14.88 26.01 0.43
CA PRO A 11 -14.06 26.00 1.63
C PRO A 11 -14.88 25.53 2.85
N LEU A 12 -14.25 24.77 3.76
CA LEU A 12 -14.87 24.40 5.04
C LEU A 12 -15.07 25.68 5.88
N VAL A 13 -16.33 25.96 6.20
CA VAL A 13 -16.73 27.03 7.12
C VAL A 13 -17.64 26.42 8.18
N VAL A 14 -17.19 26.41 9.43
CA VAL A 14 -17.93 25.85 10.56
C VAL A 14 -18.55 26.97 11.38
N LYS A 15 -19.88 26.93 11.55
CA LYS A 15 -20.63 27.83 12.44
C LYS A 15 -20.81 27.14 13.79
N LYS A 16 -20.16 27.65 14.84
CA LYS A 16 -20.26 27.10 16.20
C LYS A 16 -21.36 27.82 17.00
N SER A 17 -22.13 27.05 17.76
CA SER A 17 -23.08 27.57 18.75
C SER A 17 -22.34 28.06 20.00
N GLN A 18 -23.08 28.65 20.92
CA GLN A 18 -22.58 28.88 22.28
C GLN A 18 -22.16 27.56 22.93
N VAL A 19 -21.08 27.62 23.73
CA VAL A 19 -20.58 26.51 24.52
C VAL A 19 -21.57 26.20 25.64
N VAL A 20 -21.97 24.94 25.77
CA VAL A 20 -22.81 24.43 26.86
C VAL A 20 -21.94 23.61 27.81
N ILE A 21 -22.14 23.78 29.12
CA ILE A 21 -21.45 22.95 30.13
C ILE A 21 -22.35 21.77 30.48
N VAL A 22 -21.93 20.57 30.08
CA VAL A 22 -22.65 19.33 30.34
C VAL A 22 -22.21 18.76 31.69
N LYS A 23 -23.16 18.69 32.62
CA LYS A 23 -22.94 18.17 33.96
C LYS A 23 -23.30 16.69 34.04
N PRO A 24 -22.76 15.93 35.02
CA PRO A 24 -23.22 14.58 35.31
C PRO A 24 -24.74 14.54 35.58
N SER A 25 -25.43 13.50 35.11
CA SER A 25 -26.89 13.37 35.29
C SER A 25 -27.31 13.00 36.71
N LYS A 26 -26.36 12.55 37.54
CA LYS A 26 -26.53 12.23 38.96
C LYS A 26 -25.43 12.92 39.77
N ALA A 27 -25.67 13.09 41.08
CA ALA A 27 -24.67 13.65 41.97
C ALA A 27 -23.38 12.81 41.97
N THR A 28 -22.24 13.48 41.84
CA THR A 28 -20.90 12.88 41.86
C THR A 28 -20.15 13.32 43.11
N PRO A 29 -19.10 12.59 43.53
CA PRO A 29 -18.29 12.97 44.68
C PRO A 29 -17.66 14.37 44.51
N ASP A 30 -17.62 15.14 45.60
CA ASP A 30 -16.83 16.37 45.70
C ASP A 30 -15.47 16.02 46.33
N VAL A 31 -14.48 15.80 45.47
CA VAL A 31 -13.18 15.23 45.85
C VAL A 31 -12.04 15.83 45.06
N SER A 32 -10.86 15.89 45.68
CA SER A 32 -9.60 16.14 44.99
C SER A 32 -8.90 14.80 44.76
N LEU A 33 -8.55 14.50 43.51
CA LEU A 33 -7.91 13.25 43.13
C LEU A 33 -6.45 13.48 42.72
N SER A 34 -5.56 12.63 43.23
CA SER A 34 -4.15 12.59 42.83
C SER A 34 -3.95 11.69 41.60
N LEU A 35 -3.00 12.07 40.76
CA LEU A 35 -2.63 11.37 39.53
C LEU A 35 -1.39 10.48 39.73
N SER A 36 -1.23 9.47 38.87
CA SER A 36 -0.09 8.53 38.93
C SER A 36 1.22 9.22 38.53
N THR A 37 2.38 8.58 38.74
CA THR A 37 3.67 9.14 38.29
C THR A 37 3.69 9.35 36.77
N LEU A 38 3.13 8.42 35.99
CA LEU A 38 3.08 8.54 34.52
C LEU A 38 2.18 9.67 34.07
N ASP A 39 1.01 9.82 34.68
CA ASP A 39 0.06 10.90 34.38
C ASP A 39 0.64 12.29 34.62
N ASN A 40 1.58 12.39 35.57
CA ASN A 40 2.24 13.62 35.95
C ASN A 40 3.32 14.05 34.96
N ASP A 41 3.81 13.18 34.06
CA ASP A 41 4.84 13.50 33.06
C ASP A 41 4.47 14.81 32.33
N PRO A 42 5.27 15.88 32.45
CA PRO A 42 5.00 17.16 31.79
C PRO A 42 4.87 17.03 30.27
N TYR A 43 5.47 16.02 29.65
CA TYR A 43 5.32 15.74 28.22
C TYR A 43 3.89 15.33 27.83
N LEU A 44 3.11 14.81 28.79
CA LEU A 44 1.72 14.40 28.59
C LEU A 44 0.71 15.50 28.93
N GLU A 45 1.14 16.65 29.45
CA GLU A 45 0.26 17.77 29.80
C GLU A 45 -0.15 18.55 28.54
N THR A 46 -0.94 17.90 27.70
CA THR A 46 -1.45 18.41 26.43
C THR A 46 -2.87 17.91 26.21
N LEU A 47 -3.66 18.69 25.46
CA LEU A 47 -4.99 18.28 25.01
C LEU A 47 -4.87 17.54 23.68
N ALA A 48 -4.96 16.21 23.74
CA ALA A 48 -5.02 15.35 22.57
C ALA A 48 -6.35 15.58 21.83
N LYS A 49 -6.27 16.00 20.58
CA LYS A 49 -7.42 16.32 19.73
C LYS A 49 -7.67 15.20 18.73
N THR A 50 -8.89 14.67 18.69
CA THR A 50 -9.28 13.58 17.78
C THR A 50 -10.61 13.89 17.12
N ILE A 51 -10.71 13.70 15.81
CA ILE A 51 -11.93 13.86 15.01
C ILE A 51 -12.38 12.49 14.51
N TYR A 52 -13.60 12.10 14.85
CA TYR A 52 -14.31 10.94 14.31
C TYR A 52 -15.30 11.40 13.25
N VAL A 53 -15.31 10.76 12.09
CA VAL A 53 -16.15 11.12 10.94
C VAL A 53 -17.19 10.02 10.74
N TYR A 54 -18.47 10.41 10.70
CA TYR A 54 -19.59 9.50 10.46
C TYR A 54 -20.29 9.86 9.16
N ALA A 55 -20.50 8.86 8.30
CA ALA A 55 -21.26 9.02 7.07
C ALA A 55 -22.73 9.31 7.39
N PRO A 56 -23.48 9.95 6.47
CA PRO A 56 -24.91 10.14 6.68
C PRO A 56 -25.65 8.79 6.83
N PRO A 57 -26.67 8.71 7.69
CA PRO A 57 -27.44 7.50 7.92
C PRO A 57 -28.30 7.16 6.69
N SER A 58 -28.86 5.94 6.64
CA SER A 58 -29.73 5.55 5.53
C SER A 58 -31.06 6.31 5.60
N PRO A 59 -31.76 6.54 4.47
CA PRO A 59 -33.01 7.34 4.43
C PRO A 59 -34.13 6.84 5.35
N ASN A 60 -34.09 5.57 5.76
CA ASN A 60 -35.08 4.94 6.64
C ASN A 60 -34.71 5.03 8.13
N ASP A 61 -33.51 5.50 8.47
CA ASP A 61 -33.03 5.62 9.85
C ASP A 61 -33.38 7.04 10.36
N HIS A 62 -34.46 7.15 11.13
CA HIS A 62 -34.81 8.39 11.82
C HIS A 62 -33.86 8.61 13.01
N VAL A 63 -32.74 9.29 12.77
CA VAL A 63 -31.89 9.74 13.88
C VAL A 63 -32.42 11.09 14.39
N HIS A 64 -33.01 11.08 15.59
CA HIS A 64 -33.33 12.29 16.36
C HIS A 64 -32.04 13.08 16.67
N ASP A 65 -32.13 14.42 16.75
CA ASP A 65 -31.02 15.37 16.89
C ASP A 65 -29.74 14.78 17.54
N PRO A 66 -28.72 14.39 16.75
CA PRO A 66 -27.55 13.68 17.27
C PRO A 66 -26.75 14.53 18.25
N ALA A 67 -26.82 15.87 18.16
CA ALA A 67 -26.17 16.73 19.14
C ALA A 67 -26.79 16.59 20.53
N SER A 68 -28.12 16.56 20.63
CA SER A 68 -28.85 16.35 21.88
C SER A 68 -28.64 14.95 22.43
N LEU A 69 -28.60 13.93 21.56
CA LEU A 69 -28.31 12.55 21.94
C LEU A 69 -26.96 12.43 22.65
N PHE A 70 -25.90 12.97 22.04
CA PHE A 70 -24.57 12.94 22.64
C PHE A 70 -24.44 13.81 23.88
N GLN A 71 -25.18 14.91 23.95
CA GLN A 71 -25.22 15.74 25.16
C GLN A 71 -25.80 14.95 26.34
N GLN A 72 -26.89 14.22 26.13
CA GLN A 72 -27.50 13.35 27.14
C GLN A 72 -26.56 12.19 27.50
N ALA A 73 -26.04 11.47 26.50
CA ALA A 73 -25.12 10.36 26.71
C ALA A 73 -23.84 10.78 27.44
N LEU A 74 -23.34 12.00 27.19
CA LEU A 74 -22.22 12.58 27.93
C LEU A 74 -22.60 12.83 29.39
N SER A 75 -23.78 13.41 29.66
CA SER A 75 -24.28 13.63 31.02
C SER A 75 -24.34 12.31 31.81
N ASP A 76 -24.82 11.23 31.19
CA ASP A 76 -24.89 9.90 31.80
C ASP A 76 -23.50 9.24 31.95
N ALA A 77 -22.63 9.39 30.94
CA ALA A 77 -21.26 8.88 31.00
C ALA A 77 -20.45 9.50 32.14
N LEU A 78 -20.67 10.80 32.41
CA LEU A 78 -20.00 11.56 33.46
C LEU A 78 -20.41 11.14 34.88
N VAL A 79 -21.45 10.33 35.06
CA VAL A 79 -21.71 9.68 36.36
C VAL A 79 -20.59 8.68 36.69
N TYR A 80 -20.14 7.94 35.69
CA TYR A 80 -19.08 6.93 35.82
C TYR A 80 -17.70 7.55 35.66
N TYR A 81 -17.55 8.43 34.66
CA TYR A 81 -16.33 9.16 34.35
C TYR A 81 -16.36 10.58 34.93
N TYR A 82 -16.87 10.75 36.15
CA TYR A 82 -16.93 12.06 36.82
C TYR A 82 -15.60 12.81 36.87
N PRO A 83 -14.42 12.16 36.92
CA PRO A 83 -13.15 12.88 36.88
C PRO A 83 -12.94 13.67 35.57
N LEU A 84 -13.57 13.28 34.46
CA LEU A 84 -13.50 14.03 33.21
C LEU A 84 -14.29 15.34 33.23
N ALA A 85 -15.22 15.53 34.19
CA ALA A 85 -15.93 16.78 34.40
C ALA A 85 -15.18 17.77 35.30
N GLY A 86 -14.12 17.33 35.98
CA GLY A 86 -13.38 18.14 36.94
C GLY A 86 -12.48 19.21 36.31
N LYS A 87 -11.67 19.86 37.16
CA LYS A 87 -10.64 20.82 36.79
C LYS A 87 -9.26 20.30 37.15
N LEU A 88 -8.39 20.19 36.15
CA LEU A 88 -7.01 19.81 36.36
C LEU A 88 -6.14 21.04 36.59
N HIS A 89 -5.30 21.02 37.61
CA HIS A 89 -4.31 22.06 37.86
C HIS A 89 -3.01 21.45 38.35
N ARG A 90 -1.88 22.06 38.00
CA ARG A 90 -0.58 21.68 38.54
C ARG A 90 -0.27 22.51 39.78
N GLY A 91 0.05 21.84 40.88
CA GLY A 91 0.49 22.45 42.13
C GLY A 91 1.78 23.25 41.94
N SER A 92 1.88 24.39 42.61
CA SER A 92 3.07 25.25 42.62
C SER A 92 4.22 24.67 43.45
N HIS A 93 3.92 23.83 44.44
CA HIS A 93 4.88 23.35 45.45
C HIS A 93 5.53 22.00 45.10
N ASP A 94 4.73 21.00 44.73
CA ASP A 94 5.21 19.65 44.41
C ASP A 94 5.27 19.37 42.90
N HIS A 95 4.81 20.33 42.09
CA HIS A 95 4.66 20.22 40.64
C HIS A 95 3.84 19.02 40.21
N ARG A 96 2.94 18.51 41.04
CA ARG A 96 2.02 17.42 40.67
C ARG A 96 0.68 17.97 40.21
N LEU A 97 0.03 17.23 39.33
CA LEU A 97 -1.33 17.47 38.91
C LEU A 97 -2.29 17.00 40.00
N GLU A 98 -3.23 17.87 40.31
CA GLU A 98 -4.40 17.60 41.13
C GLU A 98 -5.65 17.81 40.27
N LEU A 99 -6.60 16.90 40.41
CA LEU A 99 -7.88 16.96 39.73
C LEU A 99 -8.98 17.25 40.75
N ARG A 100 -9.48 18.48 40.76
CA ARG A 100 -10.65 18.84 41.56
C ARG A 100 -11.89 18.39 40.83
N CYS A 101 -12.71 17.58 41.48
CA CYS A 101 -14.02 17.16 40.98
C CYS A 101 -15.08 17.76 41.88
N SER A 102 -15.97 18.59 41.34
CA SER A 102 -17.12 19.11 42.08
C SER A 102 -18.43 18.93 41.30
N PRO A 103 -19.58 18.79 41.99
CA PRO A 103 -20.90 18.70 41.33
C PRO A 103 -21.28 19.94 40.49
N ALA A 104 -20.62 21.07 40.72
CA ALA A 104 -20.87 22.31 39.98
C ALA A 104 -20.20 22.33 38.60
N GLU A 105 -19.17 21.50 38.39
CA GLU A 105 -18.36 21.43 37.18
C GLU A 105 -18.99 20.53 36.11
N GLY A 106 -18.41 20.59 34.91
CA GLY A 106 -18.93 19.88 33.74
C GLY A 106 -18.04 20.06 32.53
N VAL A 107 -18.40 19.34 31.46
CA VAL A 107 -17.63 19.27 30.24
C VAL A 107 -18.14 20.30 29.22
N PRO A 108 -17.27 21.16 28.66
CA PRO A 108 -17.62 22.01 27.53
C PRO A 108 -18.04 21.20 26.31
N PHE A 109 -19.23 21.49 25.81
CA PHE A 109 -19.83 20.87 24.64
C PHE A 109 -20.24 21.94 23.63
N VAL A 110 -19.84 21.74 22.38
CA VAL A 110 -20.09 22.69 21.28
C VAL A 110 -20.89 22.00 20.18
N ARG A 111 -22.06 22.57 19.85
CA ARG A 111 -22.77 22.21 18.63
C ARG A 111 -22.29 23.09 17.49
N ALA A 112 -22.14 22.53 16.31
CA ALA A 112 -21.71 23.26 15.13
C ALA A 112 -22.39 22.74 13.86
N THR A 113 -22.42 23.57 12.83
CA THR A 113 -22.92 23.20 11.50
C THR A 113 -21.93 23.61 10.42
N ALA A 114 -21.85 22.82 9.35
CA ALA A 114 -21.09 23.12 8.15
C ALA A 114 -22.00 23.02 6.93
N ASP A 115 -22.00 24.06 6.09
CA ASP A 115 -22.88 24.15 4.92
C ASP A 115 -22.42 23.24 3.75
N CYS A 116 -21.22 22.65 3.85
CA CYS A 116 -20.68 21.71 2.89
C CYS A 116 -21.03 20.25 3.21
N THR A 117 -20.71 19.34 2.28
CA THR A 117 -20.93 17.89 2.45
C THR A 117 -19.64 17.17 2.81
N LEU A 118 -19.69 16.10 3.61
CA LEU A 118 -18.49 15.31 3.92
C LEU A 118 -17.83 14.72 2.68
N SER A 119 -18.60 14.34 1.66
CA SER A 119 -18.08 13.86 0.38
C SER A 119 -17.27 14.92 -0.37
N SER A 120 -17.67 16.20 -0.29
CA SER A 120 -16.91 17.31 -0.91
C SER A 120 -15.54 17.52 -0.27
N LEU A 121 -15.38 17.11 0.99
CA LEU A 121 -14.12 17.12 1.73
C LEU A 121 -13.40 15.76 1.71
N ASN A 122 -13.81 14.84 0.84
CA ASN A 122 -13.27 13.48 0.75
C ASN A 122 -13.24 12.76 2.11
N TYR A 123 -14.26 12.98 2.95
CA TYR A 123 -14.36 12.46 4.32
C TYR A 123 -13.13 12.78 5.18
N LEU A 124 -12.51 13.95 4.96
CA LEU A 124 -11.33 14.44 5.68
C LEU A 124 -10.11 13.50 5.56
N LYS A 125 -9.96 12.85 4.40
CA LYS A 125 -8.76 12.05 4.09
C LYS A 125 -7.56 12.92 3.75
N ASP A 126 -7.80 14.12 3.26
CA ASP A 126 -6.77 15.08 2.86
C ASP A 126 -6.62 16.14 3.96
N MET A 127 -5.37 16.37 4.40
CA MET A 127 -5.06 17.28 5.53
C MET A 127 -4.98 18.77 5.13
N ASP A 128 -5.30 19.10 3.88
CA ASP A 128 -5.27 20.47 3.34
C ASP A 128 -6.46 21.35 3.79
N THR A 129 -7.44 20.75 4.48
CA THR A 129 -8.58 21.46 5.06
C THR A 129 -8.22 22.00 6.44
N ASP A 130 -8.73 23.17 6.81
CA ASP A 130 -8.55 23.73 8.16
C ASP A 130 -9.36 22.95 9.21
N LEU A 131 -8.83 21.79 9.61
CA LEU A 131 -9.47 20.85 10.54
C LEU A 131 -9.63 21.42 11.96
N HIS A 132 -8.92 22.49 12.32
CA HIS A 132 -9.00 23.11 13.64
C HIS A 132 -10.39 23.74 13.90
N GLN A 133 -11.15 24.05 12.85
CA GLN A 133 -12.55 24.47 12.98
C GLN A 133 -13.47 23.36 13.52
N LEU A 134 -13.09 22.09 13.34
CA LEU A 134 -13.92 20.93 13.72
C LEU A 134 -13.70 20.47 15.17
N VAL A 135 -12.71 21.02 15.89
CA VAL A 135 -12.43 20.69 17.30
C VAL A 135 -12.98 21.75 18.26
N PRO A 136 -13.34 21.38 19.52
CA PRO A 136 -13.98 22.29 20.46
C PRO A 136 -13.10 23.49 20.85
N CYS A 137 -11.79 23.28 20.92
CA CYS A 137 -10.82 24.32 21.24
C CYS A 137 -9.49 24.05 20.54
N ASP A 138 -8.79 25.13 20.21
CA ASP A 138 -7.43 25.05 19.64
C ASP A 138 -6.36 25.69 20.52
N VAL A 139 -6.63 25.86 21.81
CA VAL A 139 -5.71 26.52 22.75
C VAL A 139 -4.79 25.49 23.40
N ALA A 140 -3.55 25.91 23.70
CA ALA A 140 -2.65 25.18 24.58
C ALA A 140 -3.23 25.09 26.01
N VAL A 141 -2.73 24.16 26.83
CA VAL A 141 -3.14 24.06 28.24
C VAL A 141 -2.82 25.39 28.93
N PRO A 142 -3.81 26.10 29.50
CA PRO A 142 -3.57 27.40 30.10
C PRO A 142 -2.78 27.27 31.40
N SER A 143 -2.03 28.32 31.76
CA SER A 143 -1.40 28.50 33.07
C SER A 143 -2.48 28.83 34.12
N GLY A 144 -3.29 27.83 34.45
CA GLY A 144 -4.46 27.90 35.32
C GLY A 144 -5.28 26.61 35.22
N GLY A 145 -6.18 26.36 36.17
CA GLY A 145 -7.01 25.14 36.14
C GLY A 145 -7.82 25.01 34.85
N TYR A 146 -7.81 23.82 34.23
CA TYR A 146 -8.41 23.59 32.91
C TYR A 146 -9.35 22.38 32.87
N ASN A 147 -10.28 22.38 31.92
CA ASN A 147 -11.16 21.23 31.69
C ASN A 147 -10.35 20.13 31.00
N PRO A 148 -10.30 18.91 31.55
CA PRO A 148 -9.54 17.85 30.94
C PRO A 148 -10.24 17.24 29.72
N LEU A 149 -11.53 17.52 29.50
CA LEU A 149 -12.30 17.05 28.38
C LEU A 149 -13.13 18.19 27.79
N ALA A 150 -13.24 18.25 26.47
CA ALA A 150 -14.22 19.05 25.74
C ALA A 150 -14.67 18.30 24.46
N LEU A 151 -15.91 18.50 24.03
CA LEU A 151 -16.49 17.86 22.86
C LEU A 151 -17.07 18.89 21.89
N GLN A 152 -16.98 18.60 20.59
CA GLN A 152 -17.69 19.32 19.53
C GLN A 152 -18.39 18.33 18.60
N ILE A 153 -19.64 18.61 18.26
CA ILE A 153 -20.37 17.91 17.20
C ILE A 153 -20.64 18.88 16.06
N THR A 154 -20.20 18.53 14.87
CA THR A 154 -20.43 19.33 13.66
C THR A 154 -21.33 18.56 12.69
N LEU A 155 -22.49 19.13 12.36
CA LEU A 155 -23.46 18.57 11.42
C LEU A 155 -23.20 19.13 10.01
N PHE A 156 -23.15 18.26 9.00
CA PHE A 156 -22.91 18.63 7.61
C PHE A 156 -24.22 18.64 6.82
N ALA A 157 -24.27 19.41 5.73
CA ALA A 157 -25.46 19.54 4.89
C ALA A 157 -25.97 18.21 4.30
N CYS A 158 -25.12 17.18 4.20
CA CYS A 158 -25.50 15.84 3.76
C CYS A 158 -26.13 14.95 4.83
N GLY A 159 -26.27 15.43 6.08
CA GLY A 159 -26.72 14.63 7.24
C GLY A 159 -25.63 13.80 7.91
N GLY A 160 -24.39 13.86 7.41
CA GLY A 160 -23.23 13.29 8.07
C GLY A 160 -22.74 14.19 9.21
N LEU A 161 -21.89 13.66 10.09
CA LEU A 161 -21.40 14.42 11.24
C LEU A 161 -19.94 14.12 11.57
N THR A 162 -19.30 15.05 12.28
CA THR A 162 -18.04 14.81 12.96
C THR A 162 -18.19 14.98 14.46
N LEU A 163 -17.69 14.02 15.23
CA LEU A 163 -17.51 14.10 16.67
C LEU A 163 -16.05 14.37 16.95
N ALA A 164 -15.74 15.51 17.55
CA ALA A 164 -14.37 15.90 17.85
C ALA A 164 -14.17 16.11 19.35
N THR A 165 -13.01 15.74 19.85
CA THR A 165 -12.72 15.72 21.29
C THR A 165 -11.39 16.39 21.54
N ALA A 166 -11.29 17.14 22.64
CA ALA A 166 -10.02 17.56 23.22
C ALA A 166 -9.91 16.91 24.61
N LEU A 167 -8.99 15.97 24.79
CA LEU A 167 -8.84 15.18 26.02
C LEU A 167 -7.41 15.30 26.55
N SER A 168 -7.27 15.62 27.84
CA SER A 168 -5.99 15.74 28.52
C SER A 168 -5.29 14.38 28.55
N HIS A 169 -4.12 14.31 27.91
CA HIS A 169 -3.34 13.06 27.87
C HIS A 169 -2.81 12.70 29.27
N SER A 170 -2.70 13.65 30.20
CA SER A 170 -2.42 13.37 31.63
C SER A 170 -3.52 12.55 32.30
N LEU A 171 -4.78 12.57 31.83
CA LEU A 171 -5.84 11.73 32.41
C LEU A 171 -5.98 10.39 31.71
N CYS A 172 -5.84 10.35 30.39
CA CYS A 172 -6.10 9.14 29.61
C CYS A 172 -4.99 8.90 28.60
N ASP A 173 -4.49 7.66 28.54
CA ASP A 173 -3.82 7.19 27.34
C ASP A 173 -4.84 6.77 26.26
N GLY A 174 -4.36 6.33 25.10
CA GLY A 174 -5.24 5.92 23.99
C GLY A 174 -6.23 4.81 24.35
N PHE A 175 -5.89 3.90 25.28
CA PHE A 175 -6.80 2.84 25.72
C PHE A 175 -7.92 3.40 26.59
N GLY A 176 -7.58 4.24 27.58
CA GLY A 176 -8.58 4.91 28.41
C GLY A 176 -9.50 5.84 27.61
N ALA A 177 -8.93 6.57 26.64
CA ALA A 177 -9.69 7.41 25.73
C ALA A 177 -10.69 6.57 24.90
N SER A 178 -10.24 5.46 24.33
CA SER A 178 -11.13 4.54 23.59
C SER A 178 -12.28 4.01 24.44
N GLN A 179 -11.97 3.56 25.67
CA GLN A 179 -12.98 3.04 26.60
C GLN A 179 -14.06 4.08 26.93
N PHE A 180 -13.65 5.33 27.13
CA PHE A 180 -14.58 6.44 27.34
C PHE A 180 -15.48 6.66 26.11
N PHE A 181 -14.91 6.67 24.89
CA PHE A 181 -15.71 6.88 23.68
C PHE A 181 -16.67 5.72 23.38
N LYS A 182 -16.25 4.49 23.67
CA LYS A 182 -17.13 3.33 23.62
C LYS A 182 -18.28 3.48 24.60
N THR A 183 -18.01 3.89 25.84
CA THR A 183 -19.07 4.18 26.82
C THR A 183 -20.03 5.26 26.34
N LEU A 184 -19.49 6.36 25.80
CA LEU A 184 -20.31 7.46 25.29
C LEU A 184 -21.25 7.00 24.16
N THR A 185 -20.76 6.17 23.24
CA THR A 185 -21.57 5.65 22.14
C THR A 185 -22.53 4.55 22.56
N GLU A 186 -22.16 3.72 23.53
CA GLU A 186 -23.05 2.73 24.14
C GLU A 186 -24.28 3.38 24.79
N LEU A 187 -24.07 4.46 25.56
CA LEU A 187 -25.15 5.20 26.20
C LEU A 187 -25.98 5.97 25.15
N ALA A 188 -25.33 6.54 24.12
CA ALA A 188 -26.04 7.15 22.99
C ALA A 188 -26.88 6.13 22.21
N ALA A 189 -26.45 4.86 22.13
CA ALA A 189 -27.22 3.77 21.52
C ALA A 189 -28.35 3.23 22.42
N GLY A 190 -28.53 3.79 23.62
CA GLY A 190 -29.61 3.44 24.55
C GLY A 190 -29.26 2.37 25.59
N LYS A 191 -27.98 2.00 25.76
CA LYS A 191 -27.60 1.19 26.94
C LYS A 191 -27.81 2.00 28.21
N THR A 192 -28.22 1.33 29.29
CA THR A 192 -28.48 1.96 30.59
C THR A 192 -27.23 2.12 31.46
N GLN A 193 -26.16 1.37 31.16
CA GLN A 193 -24.88 1.43 31.86
C GLN A 193 -23.71 1.06 30.93
N PRO A 194 -22.48 1.52 31.22
CA PRO A 194 -21.29 1.15 30.48
C PRO A 194 -21.02 -0.35 30.54
N SER A 195 -20.52 -0.95 29.45
CA SER A 195 -20.10 -2.35 29.46
C SER A 195 -18.83 -2.60 30.29
N ILE A 196 -17.97 -1.59 30.45
CA ILE A 196 -16.79 -1.65 31.32
C ILE A 196 -16.86 -0.46 32.28
N ILE A 197 -16.97 -0.73 33.58
CA ILE A 197 -17.02 0.31 34.60
C ILE A 197 -15.61 0.92 34.78
N PRO A 198 -15.45 2.25 34.68
CA PRO A 198 -14.15 2.89 34.86
C PRO A 198 -13.62 2.76 36.29
N VAL A 199 -12.30 2.63 36.41
CA VAL A 199 -11.58 2.51 37.68
C VAL A 199 -10.48 3.56 37.74
N TRP A 200 -10.39 4.29 38.87
CA TRP A 200 -9.40 5.35 39.07
C TRP A 200 -8.00 4.80 39.37
N ASP A 201 -7.81 4.10 40.50
CA ASP A 201 -6.61 3.37 40.95
C ASP A 201 -5.23 3.92 40.56
N ARG A 202 -5.08 5.25 40.48
CA ARG A 202 -3.81 5.91 40.06
C ARG A 202 -2.66 5.65 41.00
N HIS A 203 -2.97 5.39 42.28
CA HIS A 203 -1.99 5.07 43.31
C HIS A 203 -1.14 3.83 42.99
N ARG A 204 -1.59 2.94 42.10
CA ARG A 204 -0.88 1.70 41.72
C ARG A 204 0.32 1.94 40.81
N LEU A 205 0.38 3.09 40.14
CA LEU A 205 1.46 3.50 39.24
C LEU A 205 2.21 4.72 39.77
N THR A 206 2.31 4.85 41.09
CA THR A 206 3.24 5.80 41.71
C THR A 206 4.58 5.12 41.95
N SER A 207 5.68 5.86 41.82
CA SER A 207 7.04 5.33 42.05
C SER A 207 7.21 4.67 43.43
N ASN A 208 6.51 5.15 44.46
CA ASN A 208 6.58 4.64 45.82
C ASN A 208 5.75 3.37 46.05
N ASN A 209 4.61 3.22 45.34
CA ASN A 209 3.70 2.09 45.52
C ASN A 209 3.90 0.98 44.49
N PHE A 210 4.74 1.21 43.47
CA PHE A 210 5.09 0.18 42.51
C PHE A 210 5.96 -0.88 43.21
N ASN A 211 5.29 -1.81 43.88
CA ASN A 211 5.91 -2.88 44.65
C ASN A 211 6.64 -3.87 43.73
N LEU A 212 7.94 -3.99 43.94
CA LEU A 212 8.65 -5.24 43.65
C LEU A 212 8.25 -6.19 44.79
N ASN A 213 7.37 -7.16 44.55
CA ASN A 213 7.16 -8.24 45.51
C ASN A 213 8.48 -9.01 45.68
N GLY A 214 9.35 -8.56 46.58
CA GLY A 214 10.41 -9.32 47.26
C GLY A 214 11.51 -10.00 46.42
N GLN A 215 11.56 -9.92 45.08
CA GLN A 215 12.59 -10.60 44.30
C GLN A 215 13.05 -9.76 43.11
N VAL A 216 14.16 -9.04 43.30
CA VAL A 216 15.13 -8.85 42.24
C VAL A 216 16.43 -9.43 42.77
N GLU A 217 16.62 -10.74 42.55
CA GLU A 217 17.95 -11.34 42.61
C GLU A 217 18.87 -10.54 41.68
N GLY A 218 20.12 -10.36 42.12
CA GLY A 218 21.13 -9.47 41.56
C GLY A 218 21.50 -9.69 40.08
N GLY A 219 20.61 -9.32 39.16
CA GLY A 219 20.90 -9.11 37.74
C GLY A 219 21.16 -7.63 37.45
N GLN A 220 21.94 -7.35 36.42
CA GLN A 220 22.14 -5.98 35.90
C GLN A 220 20.83 -5.53 35.22
N ALA A 221 20.34 -4.31 35.51
CA ALA A 221 19.13 -3.79 34.86
C ALA A 221 19.32 -3.75 33.33
N PRO A 222 18.27 -3.99 32.53
CA PRO A 222 18.34 -3.72 31.10
C PRO A 222 18.79 -2.28 30.88
N LYS A 223 19.76 -2.06 30.00
CA LYS A 223 20.31 -0.73 29.74
C LYS A 223 19.20 0.18 29.19
N VAL A 224 18.65 1.04 30.04
CA VAL A 224 17.75 2.11 29.63
C VAL A 224 18.61 3.11 28.85
N VAL A 225 18.13 3.56 27.69
CA VAL A 225 18.77 4.67 26.99
C VAL A 225 18.67 5.91 27.87
N ASP A 226 19.80 6.41 28.35
CA ASP A 226 19.86 7.68 29.05
C ASP A 226 19.55 8.80 28.05
N PHE A 227 18.37 9.41 28.22
CA PHE A 227 17.90 10.47 27.34
C PHE A 227 18.74 11.75 27.47
N GLY A 228 19.27 12.04 28.66
CA GLY A 228 20.13 13.20 28.89
C GLY A 228 21.45 13.05 28.13
N GLU A 229 22.09 11.88 28.24
CA GLU A 229 23.32 11.57 27.51
C GLU A 229 23.07 11.54 25.99
N ALA A 230 22.00 10.89 25.54
CA ALA A 230 21.71 10.78 24.11
C ALA A 230 21.37 12.14 23.46
N CYS A 231 20.76 13.06 24.21
CA CYS A 231 20.48 14.41 23.74
C CYS A 231 21.75 15.28 23.60
N SER A 232 22.84 14.96 24.31
CA SER A 232 24.11 15.72 24.23
C SER A 232 24.78 15.64 22.85
N SER A 233 24.51 14.58 22.08
CA SER A 233 25.07 14.31 20.75
C SER A 233 24.00 14.24 19.65
N VAL A 234 22.85 14.89 19.86
CA VAL A 234 21.69 14.77 18.97
C VAL A 234 22.00 15.21 17.53
N ALA A 235 21.49 14.44 16.56
CA ALA A 235 21.64 14.79 15.16
C ALA A 235 20.93 16.10 14.81
N THR A 236 21.50 16.84 13.87
CA THR A 236 20.93 18.10 13.38
C THR A 236 20.39 17.90 11.96
N SER A 237 19.32 18.62 11.62
CA SER A 237 18.77 18.67 10.27
C SER A 237 18.96 20.07 9.68
N PRO A 238 19.33 20.21 8.40
CA PRO A 238 19.31 21.49 7.70
C PRO A 238 17.89 22.06 7.53
N TYR A 239 16.85 21.30 7.86
CA TYR A 239 15.44 21.70 7.75
C TYR A 239 14.80 22.09 9.09
N THR A 240 15.56 22.07 10.19
CA THR A 240 15.05 22.38 11.53
C THR A 240 15.96 23.37 12.26
N PRO A 241 15.42 24.28 13.08
CA PRO A 241 14.00 24.43 13.42
C PRO A 241 13.19 25.02 12.24
N SER A 242 11.93 24.60 12.11
CA SER A 242 11.00 25.13 11.11
C SER A 242 9.64 25.36 11.76
N ILE A 243 9.03 26.50 11.48
CA ILE A 243 7.64 26.78 11.85
C ILE A 243 6.65 26.26 10.79
N ASP A 244 7.12 26.01 9.57
CA ASP A 244 6.32 25.49 8.46
C ASP A 244 6.36 23.96 8.46
N MET A 245 5.53 23.38 9.34
CA MET A 245 5.39 21.94 9.53
C MET A 245 4.09 21.43 8.89
N VAL A 246 4.18 20.31 8.18
CA VAL A 246 3.06 19.64 7.50
C VAL A 246 2.82 18.28 8.14
N CYS A 247 1.57 18.00 8.47
CA CYS A 247 1.11 16.70 8.93
C CYS A 247 0.53 15.92 7.75
N GLU A 248 1.03 14.70 7.53
CA GLU A 248 0.67 13.85 6.40
C GLU A 248 0.23 12.46 6.89
N ILE A 249 -0.85 11.93 6.30
CA ILE A 249 -1.32 10.56 6.55
C ILE A 249 -0.97 9.67 5.36
N LEU A 250 -0.06 8.73 5.58
CA LEU A 250 0.46 7.83 4.56
C LEU A 250 -0.24 6.48 4.63
N ASN A 251 -0.85 6.07 3.53
CA ASN A 251 -1.46 4.74 3.42
C ASN A 251 -0.39 3.69 3.07
N VAL A 252 -0.22 2.71 3.94
CA VAL A 252 0.60 1.51 3.74
C VAL A 252 -0.34 0.32 3.55
N THR A 253 -0.22 -0.39 2.43
CA THR A 253 -1.08 -1.54 2.11
C THR A 253 -0.61 -2.82 2.80
N SER A 254 -1.49 -3.83 2.87
CA SER A 254 -1.12 -5.17 3.36
C SER A 254 0.02 -5.77 2.52
N GLU A 255 0.01 -5.54 1.20
CA GLU A 255 1.07 -5.98 0.30
C GLU A 255 2.42 -5.31 0.59
N ASP A 256 2.42 -4.02 0.93
CA ASP A 256 3.65 -3.29 1.30
C ASP A 256 4.25 -3.86 2.58
N ILE A 257 3.39 -4.16 3.56
CA ILE A 257 3.80 -4.77 4.82
C ILE A 257 4.39 -6.16 4.57
N THR A 258 3.74 -6.99 3.75
CA THR A 258 4.26 -8.32 3.41
C THR A 258 5.63 -8.23 2.73
N GLN A 259 5.81 -7.31 1.78
CA GLN A 259 7.11 -7.08 1.13
C GLN A 259 8.20 -6.58 2.09
N LEU A 260 7.83 -5.75 3.07
CA LEU A 260 8.76 -5.32 4.10
C LEU A 260 9.19 -6.49 5.00
N LYS A 261 8.24 -7.37 5.36
CA LYS A 261 8.53 -8.58 6.14
C LYS A 261 9.42 -9.56 5.38
N GLU A 262 9.20 -9.76 4.07
CA GLU A 262 10.03 -10.63 3.22
C GLU A 262 11.51 -10.21 3.14
N LYS A 263 11.83 -8.95 3.46
CA LYS A 263 13.22 -8.44 3.49
C LYS A 263 13.97 -8.78 4.77
N VAL A 264 13.30 -9.33 5.78
CA VAL A 264 13.88 -9.67 7.08
C VAL A 264 13.66 -11.16 7.32
N ALA A 265 14.73 -11.88 7.66
CA ALA A 265 14.60 -13.29 8.04
C ALA A 265 14.03 -13.39 9.47
N GLY A 266 13.07 -14.29 9.68
CA GLY A 266 12.47 -14.58 10.98
C GLY A 266 11.11 -13.92 11.24
N GLU A 267 10.54 -14.20 12.40
CA GLU A 267 9.23 -13.67 12.81
C GLU A 267 9.35 -12.20 13.24
N VAL A 268 8.69 -11.32 12.46
CA VAL A 268 8.60 -9.89 12.70
C VAL A 268 7.14 -9.41 12.65
N THR A 269 6.76 -8.62 13.65
CA THR A 269 5.43 -8.01 13.71
C THR A 269 5.32 -6.85 12.72
N THR A 270 4.10 -6.51 12.32
CA THR A 270 3.87 -5.32 11.48
C THR A 270 4.30 -4.03 12.18
N LEU A 271 4.16 -3.96 13.51
CA LEU A 271 4.60 -2.81 14.30
C LEU A 271 6.11 -2.62 14.18
N GLU A 272 6.91 -3.66 14.45
CA GLU A 272 8.38 -3.58 14.45
C GLU A 272 8.96 -3.22 13.09
N ILE A 273 8.53 -3.93 12.03
CA ILE A 273 9.08 -3.70 10.68
C ILE A 273 8.72 -2.30 10.15
N LEU A 274 7.50 -1.84 10.43
CA LEU A 274 7.05 -0.54 9.97
C LEU A 274 7.66 0.59 10.80
N ALA A 275 7.80 0.41 12.12
CA ALA A 275 8.52 1.34 12.99
C ALA A 275 9.96 1.57 12.51
N ALA A 276 10.71 0.48 12.30
CA ALA A 276 12.07 0.55 11.78
C ALA A 276 12.13 1.25 10.41
N HIS A 277 11.17 0.93 9.53
CA HIS A 277 11.11 1.51 8.20
C HIS A 277 10.85 3.02 8.23
N VAL A 278 9.84 3.46 9.00
CA VAL A 278 9.45 4.87 9.11
C VAL A 278 10.52 5.68 9.81
N TRP A 279 11.15 5.16 10.88
CA TRP A 279 12.24 5.84 11.57
C TRP A 279 13.43 6.10 10.65
N ARG A 280 13.87 5.07 9.90
CA ARG A 280 14.93 5.23 8.90
C ARG A 280 14.54 6.18 7.78
N ALA A 281 13.30 6.10 7.29
CA ALA A 281 12.82 6.99 6.23
C ALA A 281 12.78 8.46 6.70
N ARG A 282 12.35 8.72 7.94
CA ARG A 282 12.34 10.05 8.56
C ARG A 282 13.76 10.59 8.72
N CYS A 283 14.70 9.78 9.22
CA CYS A 283 16.13 10.14 9.31
C CYS A 283 16.70 10.62 7.97
N ARG A 284 16.45 9.85 6.89
CA ARG A 284 16.92 10.21 5.53
C ARG A 284 16.21 11.43 4.97
N ALA A 285 14.91 11.56 5.19
CA ALA A 285 14.13 12.71 4.71
C ALA A 285 14.59 14.03 5.34
N LEU A 286 14.92 14.00 6.63
CA LEU A 286 15.42 15.15 7.37
C LEU A 286 16.91 15.42 7.13
N LYS A 287 17.64 14.56 6.41
CA LYS A 287 19.10 14.67 6.22
C LYS A 287 19.83 14.89 7.56
N LEU A 288 19.51 14.05 8.53
CA LEU A 288 20.16 14.11 9.84
C LEU A 288 21.68 13.94 9.68
N SER A 289 22.45 14.75 10.42
CA SER A 289 23.91 14.69 10.42
C SER A 289 24.41 13.28 10.75
N PRO A 290 25.24 12.63 9.91
CA PRO A 290 25.55 11.21 10.05
C PRO A 290 26.16 10.80 11.40
N ASP A 291 26.96 11.68 11.99
CA ASP A 291 27.66 11.43 13.26
C ASP A 291 26.78 11.65 14.49
N GLY A 292 25.67 12.38 14.33
CA GLY A 292 24.75 12.68 15.41
C GLY A 292 23.80 11.53 15.71
N THR A 293 23.29 11.52 16.94
CA THR A 293 22.38 10.50 17.45
C THR A 293 20.93 10.79 17.02
N SER A 294 20.27 9.80 16.42
CA SER A 294 18.81 9.77 16.27
C SER A 294 18.19 8.89 17.35
N LEU A 295 17.08 9.35 17.89
CA LEU A 295 16.36 8.70 18.98
C LEU A 295 14.99 8.21 18.50
N PHE A 296 14.67 6.97 18.85
CA PHE A 296 13.36 6.38 18.62
C PHE A 296 12.76 5.95 19.96
N GLY A 297 11.52 6.36 20.21
CA GLY A 297 10.72 5.91 21.33
C GLY A 297 9.45 5.22 20.82
N MET A 298 8.99 4.19 21.52
CA MET A 298 7.71 3.53 21.25
C MET A 298 6.93 3.35 22.54
N ALA A 299 5.65 3.71 22.54
CA ALA A 299 4.77 3.46 23.68
C ALA A 299 4.48 1.95 23.82
N VAL A 300 4.79 1.38 24.99
CA VAL A 300 4.56 -0.02 25.33
C VAL A 300 3.62 -0.10 26.53
N GLY A 301 2.43 -0.67 26.33
CA GLY A 301 1.43 -0.80 27.39
C GLY A 301 1.86 -1.78 28.49
N ILE A 302 1.70 -1.38 29.75
CA ILE A 302 2.14 -2.14 30.93
C ILE A 302 0.99 -2.73 31.75
N ARG A 303 -0.27 -2.53 31.34
CA ARG A 303 -1.48 -2.97 32.08
C ARG A 303 -1.44 -4.41 32.57
N ARG A 304 -0.90 -5.33 31.77
CA ARG A 304 -0.83 -6.78 32.08
C ARG A 304 0.39 -7.18 32.91
N ILE A 305 1.33 -6.27 33.12
CA ILE A 305 2.65 -6.53 33.72
C ILE A 305 2.74 -6.02 35.15
N VAL A 306 1.98 -4.95 35.44
CA VAL A 306 1.72 -4.54 36.81
C VAL A 306 1.14 -5.74 37.57
N GLU A 307 1.53 -5.91 38.84
CA GLU A 307 1.07 -7.01 39.68
C GLU A 307 0.27 -6.49 40.88
N PRO A 308 -0.97 -6.97 41.09
CA PRO A 308 -1.79 -7.71 40.11
C PRO A 308 -2.01 -6.90 38.81
N PRO A 309 -2.46 -7.49 37.69
CA PRO A 309 -2.79 -6.71 36.49
C PRO A 309 -3.70 -5.51 36.80
N LEU A 310 -3.55 -4.44 36.03
CA LEU A 310 -4.47 -3.30 36.15
C LEU A 310 -5.89 -3.75 35.77
N PRO A 311 -6.92 -3.28 36.50
CA PRO A 311 -8.29 -3.64 36.19
C PRO A 311 -8.65 -3.19 34.78
N GLU A 312 -9.57 -3.91 34.13
CA GLU A 312 -10.01 -3.61 32.77
C GLU A 312 -10.53 -2.17 32.63
N GLY A 313 -11.18 -1.67 33.68
CA GLY A 313 -11.68 -0.31 33.77
C GLY A 313 -10.64 0.80 33.95
N TYR A 314 -9.35 0.47 34.12
CA TYR A 314 -8.30 1.46 34.32
C TYR A 314 -8.08 2.29 33.04
N TYR A 315 -8.50 3.56 33.11
CA TYR A 315 -8.46 4.47 31.97
C TYR A 315 -7.29 5.46 32.02
N GLY A 316 -6.36 5.29 32.97
CA GLY A 316 -5.19 6.15 33.09
C GLY A 316 -4.05 5.86 32.14
N ASN A 317 -2.97 6.65 32.25
CA ASN A 317 -1.74 6.30 31.55
C ASN A 317 -1.16 5.01 32.14
N ALA A 318 -1.01 3.98 31.30
CA ALA A 318 -0.35 2.73 31.65
C ALA A 318 0.51 2.22 30.49
N PHE A 319 1.50 3.03 30.11
CA PHE A 319 2.54 2.67 29.16
C PHE A 319 3.90 3.24 29.59
N VAL A 320 4.98 2.66 29.09
CA VAL A 320 6.35 3.19 29.19
C VAL A 320 6.94 3.39 27.79
N LYS A 321 8.01 4.18 27.68
CA LYS A 321 8.70 4.45 26.41
C LYS A 321 9.82 3.43 26.21
N ALA A 322 9.70 2.56 25.22
CA ALA A 322 10.80 1.71 24.76
C ALA A 322 11.71 2.51 23.82
N ASN A 323 12.92 2.80 24.27
CA ASN A 323 13.83 3.73 23.60
C ASN A 323 15.00 3.02 22.89
N VAL A 324 15.36 3.53 21.71
CA VAL A 324 16.53 3.10 20.93
C VAL A 324 17.29 4.35 20.47
N ALA A 325 18.61 4.35 20.65
CA ALA A 325 19.51 5.38 20.15
C ALA A 325 20.45 4.79 19.11
N MET A 326 20.61 5.46 17.97
CA MET A 326 21.54 5.06 16.90
C MET A 326 22.13 6.29 16.25
N LYS A 327 23.37 6.21 15.73
CA LYS A 327 23.90 7.27 14.86
C LYS A 327 23.06 7.36 13.59
N ALA A 328 22.78 8.57 13.11
CA ALA A 328 21.93 8.77 11.93
C ALA A 328 22.52 8.12 10.66
N GLY A 329 23.85 8.12 10.53
CA GLY A 329 24.57 7.42 9.46
C GLY A 329 24.40 5.91 9.53
N GLU A 330 24.47 5.34 10.74
CA GLU A 330 24.24 3.91 10.98
C GLU A 330 22.79 3.52 10.69
N LEU A 331 21.82 4.25 11.24
CA LEU A 331 20.39 4.04 10.96
C LEU A 331 20.10 4.09 9.46
N SER A 332 20.75 4.99 8.74
CA SER A 332 20.59 5.14 7.30
C SER A 332 21.22 4.01 6.48
N ASN A 333 22.32 3.42 6.93
CA ASN A 333 23.10 2.48 6.12
C ASN A 333 22.93 1.00 6.54
N SER A 334 22.54 0.75 7.79
CA SER A 334 22.39 -0.61 8.31
C SER A 334 21.22 -1.37 7.65
N PRO A 335 21.33 -2.71 7.55
CA PRO A 335 20.22 -3.56 7.14
C PRO A 335 18.97 -3.30 7.98
N LEU A 336 17.78 -3.34 7.35
CA LEU A 336 16.54 -3.07 8.07
C LEU A 336 16.30 -4.10 9.19
N SER A 337 16.77 -5.34 9.01
CA SER A 337 16.74 -6.40 10.02
C SER A 337 17.46 -6.02 11.31
N HIS A 338 18.57 -5.28 11.22
CA HIS A 338 19.32 -4.84 12.40
C HIS A 338 18.52 -3.82 13.21
N VAL A 339 17.91 -2.82 12.55
CA VAL A 339 17.06 -1.82 13.20
C VAL A 339 15.83 -2.49 13.85
N VAL A 340 15.23 -3.46 13.17
CA VAL A 340 14.12 -4.26 13.70
C VAL A 340 14.52 -5.01 14.97
N GLN A 341 15.72 -5.60 14.99
CA GLN A 341 16.22 -6.34 16.14
C GLN A 341 16.36 -5.43 17.37
N LEU A 342 16.93 -4.23 17.20
CA LEU A 342 17.05 -3.25 18.28
C LEU A 342 15.68 -2.81 18.82
N ILE A 343 14.70 -2.56 17.95
CA ILE A 343 13.33 -2.23 18.37
C ILE A 343 12.69 -3.41 19.12
N LYS A 344 12.92 -4.64 18.68
CA LYS A 344 12.38 -5.86 19.31
C LYS A 344 12.96 -6.06 20.70
N GLU A 345 14.27 -5.84 20.87
CA GLU A 345 14.97 -5.91 22.16
C GLU A 345 14.49 -4.81 23.11
N ALA A 346 14.41 -3.56 22.65
CA ALA A 346 13.89 -2.45 23.46
C ALA A 346 12.43 -2.69 23.89
N LYS A 347 11.59 -3.20 22.99
CA LYS A 347 10.21 -3.58 23.32
C LYS A 347 10.16 -4.68 24.38
N LYS A 348 11.04 -5.70 24.29
CA LYS A 348 11.11 -6.79 25.28
C LYS A 348 11.54 -6.26 26.64
N ALA A 349 12.59 -5.43 26.69
CA ALA A 349 13.07 -4.81 27.93
C ALA A 349 12.00 -3.95 28.60
N ALA A 350 11.20 -3.21 27.82
CA ALA A 350 10.10 -2.40 28.34
C ALA A 350 8.97 -3.20 29.02
N LEU A 351 8.93 -4.53 28.83
CA LEU A 351 7.99 -5.41 29.51
C LEU A 351 8.54 -5.95 30.84
N GLU A 352 9.78 -5.63 31.20
CA GLU A 352 10.37 -6.06 32.46
C GLU A 352 9.99 -5.10 33.59
N LYS A 353 9.57 -5.64 34.75
CA LYS A 353 9.14 -4.83 35.90
C LYS A 353 10.20 -3.82 36.35
N ARG A 354 11.48 -4.22 36.32
CA ARG A 354 12.60 -3.34 36.66
C ARG A 354 12.72 -2.15 35.70
N TYR A 355 12.49 -2.36 34.41
CA TYR A 355 12.48 -1.28 33.42
C TYR A 355 11.37 -0.27 33.74
N VAL A 356 10.16 -0.75 34.04
CA VAL A 356 9.03 0.10 34.41
C VAL A 356 9.34 0.94 35.65
N LEU A 357 9.91 0.33 36.68
CA LEU A 357 10.29 1.05 37.90
C LEU A 357 11.32 2.15 37.64
N GLU A 358 12.36 1.88 36.85
CA GLU A 358 13.37 2.89 36.49
C GLU A 358 12.75 4.04 35.66
N GLN A 359 11.80 3.75 34.77
CA GLN A 359 11.06 4.78 34.04
C GLN A 359 10.20 5.65 34.97
N LEU A 360 9.53 5.06 35.97
CA LEU A 360 8.78 5.81 36.98
C LEU A 360 9.71 6.72 37.80
N ARG A 361 10.87 6.21 38.21
CA ARG A 361 11.89 6.99 38.94
C ARG A 361 12.43 8.15 38.12
N GLU A 362 12.74 7.93 36.84
CA GLU A 362 13.23 8.99 35.95
C GLU A 362 12.15 10.05 35.69
N THR A 363 10.89 9.65 35.61
CA THR A 363 9.75 10.58 35.50
C THR A 363 9.63 11.46 36.75
N GLU A 364 9.71 10.87 37.94
CA GLU A 364 9.73 11.63 39.22
C GLU A 364 10.94 12.57 39.33
N LYS A 365 12.11 12.14 38.85
CA LYS A 365 13.31 12.98 38.82
C LYS A 365 13.12 14.16 37.87
N THR A 366 12.59 13.93 36.67
CA THR A 366 12.31 14.96 35.66
C THR A 366 11.30 15.98 36.19
N LEU A 367 10.26 15.52 36.90
CA LEU A 367 9.29 16.36 37.59
C LEU A 367 9.94 17.31 38.60
N LYS A 368 10.86 16.80 39.43
CA LYS A 368 11.58 17.61 40.42
C LYS A 368 12.54 18.61 39.79
N MET A 369 13.21 18.22 38.70
CA MET A 369 14.22 19.06 38.05
C MET A 369 13.63 20.11 37.09
N LYS A 370 12.31 20.11 36.86
CA LYS A 370 11.63 21.04 35.93
C LYS A 370 12.23 21.03 34.52
N VAL A 371 12.77 19.89 34.09
CA VAL A 371 13.38 19.78 32.76
C VAL A 371 12.27 19.75 31.73
N ALA A 372 12.09 20.86 31.01
CA ALA A 372 11.36 20.85 29.76
C ALA A 372 12.22 20.13 28.72
N CYS A 373 11.79 18.95 28.25
CA CYS A 373 12.39 18.39 27.05
C CYS A 373 12.05 19.30 25.88
N GLU A 374 13.00 20.14 25.48
CA GLU A 374 12.93 20.82 24.18
C GLU A 374 12.83 19.73 23.09
N GLY A 375 11.70 19.71 22.38
CA GLY A 375 11.43 18.76 21.30
C GLY A 375 12.63 18.72 20.36
N GLY A 376 13.13 17.50 20.10
CA GLY A 376 14.38 17.31 19.38
C GLY A 376 14.31 18.00 18.02
N LYS A 377 15.44 18.55 17.55
CA LYS A 377 15.62 19.22 16.24
C LYS A 377 15.41 18.25 15.05
N GLY A 378 14.25 17.59 14.98
CA GLY A 378 13.89 16.53 14.03
C GLY A 378 14.51 15.16 14.29
N ALA A 379 15.42 15.01 15.25
CA ALA A 379 16.17 13.76 15.46
C ALA A 379 15.48 12.74 16.37
N PHE A 380 14.43 13.14 17.10
CA PHE A 380 13.63 12.27 17.95
C PHE A 380 12.35 11.84 17.23
N MET A 381 11.95 10.58 17.34
CA MET A 381 10.68 10.07 16.84
C MET A 381 9.99 9.24 17.91
N LEU A 382 8.79 9.63 18.32
CA LEU A 382 7.95 8.89 19.25
C LEU A 382 6.79 8.22 18.49
N LEU A 383 6.76 6.88 18.51
CA LEU A 383 5.71 6.08 17.88
C LEU A 383 4.64 5.68 18.90
N THR A 384 3.38 5.90 18.53
CA THR A 384 2.20 5.34 19.19
C THR A 384 1.33 4.57 18.18
N ASP A 385 0.70 3.48 18.63
CA ASP A 385 -0.07 2.57 17.78
C ASP A 385 -1.54 2.51 18.23
N TRP A 386 -2.42 3.09 17.40
CA TRP A 386 -3.85 3.18 17.66
C TRP A 386 -4.66 2.07 16.97
N ARG A 387 -3.99 1.15 16.26
CA ARG A 387 -4.68 0.11 15.48
C ARG A 387 -5.45 -0.88 16.34
N GLN A 388 -4.98 -1.11 17.57
CA GLN A 388 -5.59 -2.07 18.50
C GLN A 388 -6.56 -1.42 19.50
N LEU A 389 -6.86 -0.13 19.33
CA LEU A 389 -7.74 0.59 20.25
C LEU A 389 -9.23 0.44 19.92
N GLY A 390 -9.62 -0.26 18.84
CA GLY A 390 -11.05 -0.44 18.49
C GLY A 390 -11.77 0.80 17.94
N LEU A 391 -11.04 1.91 17.71
CA LEU A 391 -11.62 3.23 17.50
C LEU A 391 -12.51 3.41 16.24
N LEU A 392 -12.43 2.52 15.23
CA LEU A 392 -13.20 2.64 13.99
C LEU A 392 -14.56 1.93 14.04
N ASP A 393 -14.58 0.70 14.53
CA ASP A 393 -15.74 -0.20 14.41
C ASP A 393 -16.52 -0.33 15.73
N GLU A 394 -15.89 -0.09 16.88
CA GLU A 394 -16.55 -0.20 18.19
C GLU A 394 -17.24 1.10 18.65
N ILE A 395 -17.00 2.21 17.95
CA ILE A 395 -17.60 3.52 18.27
C ILE A 395 -18.77 3.73 17.30
N ASP A 396 -19.89 3.07 17.57
CA ASP A 396 -21.13 3.14 16.79
C ASP A 396 -22.34 3.38 17.70
N PHE A 397 -23.21 4.29 17.26
CA PHE A 397 -24.44 4.69 17.95
C PHE A 397 -25.64 4.71 17.00
N GLY A 398 -25.58 3.91 15.92
CA GLY A 398 -26.61 3.83 14.87
C GLY A 398 -26.20 4.47 13.54
N TYR A 399 -24.90 4.76 13.36
CA TYR A 399 -24.34 5.38 12.14
C TYR A 399 -23.44 4.43 11.34
N GLY A 400 -23.35 3.15 11.71
CA GLY A 400 -22.52 2.15 11.03
C GLY A 400 -21.02 2.30 11.32
N GLY A 401 -20.69 2.93 12.44
CA GLY A 401 -19.33 3.20 12.89
C GLY A 401 -18.63 4.34 12.16
N SER A 402 -17.46 4.72 12.66
CA SER A 402 -16.68 5.80 12.06
C SER A 402 -16.10 5.39 10.71
N VAL A 403 -16.24 6.25 9.70
CA VAL A 403 -15.64 6.07 8.37
C VAL A 403 -14.22 6.61 8.29
N ASN A 404 -13.85 7.54 9.17
CA ASN A 404 -12.50 8.09 9.25
C ASN A 404 -12.20 8.64 10.66
N ILE A 405 -10.92 8.57 11.06
CA ILE A 405 -10.43 9.11 12.33
C ILE A 405 -9.16 9.88 12.05
N ILE A 406 -9.11 11.11 12.53
CA ILE A 406 -7.98 12.02 12.35
C ILE A 406 -7.56 12.55 13.73
N PRO A 407 -6.37 12.19 14.23
CA PRO A 407 -5.77 12.90 15.34
C PRO A 407 -5.12 14.20 14.85
N LEU A 408 -5.35 15.30 15.56
CA LEU A 408 -4.65 16.56 15.32
C LEU A 408 -3.43 16.62 16.23
N VAL A 409 -2.27 16.31 15.66
CA VAL A 409 -0.98 16.43 16.35
C VAL A 409 -0.59 17.92 16.38
N PRO A 410 -0.31 18.50 17.55
CA PRO A 410 0.15 19.88 17.63
C PRO A 410 1.44 20.08 16.83
N LYS A 411 1.51 21.16 16.03
CA LYS A 411 2.67 21.41 15.14
C LYS A 411 4.00 21.58 15.88
N TYR A 412 3.95 21.96 17.15
CA TYR A 412 5.13 22.07 18.04
C TYR A 412 5.63 20.71 18.57
N LEU A 413 4.93 19.60 18.29
CA LEU A 413 5.37 18.23 18.59
C LEU A 413 5.59 17.43 17.30
N PRO A 414 6.60 17.78 16.47
CA PRO A 414 6.83 17.14 15.17
C PRO A 414 7.45 15.74 15.27
N ASP A 415 7.71 15.27 16.49
CA ASP A 415 8.34 13.98 16.75
C ASP A 415 7.32 12.84 16.85
N ILE A 416 6.02 13.15 16.95
CA ILE A 416 4.97 12.15 17.09
C ILE A 416 4.68 11.49 15.73
N CYS A 417 4.69 10.15 15.74
CA CYS A 417 4.23 9.29 14.68
C CYS A 417 3.10 8.40 15.19
N ILE A 418 1.99 8.31 14.44
CA ILE A 418 0.81 7.53 14.84
C ILE A 418 0.49 6.48 13.79
N PHE A 419 0.42 5.21 14.20
CA PHE A 419 -0.15 4.16 13.38
C PHE A 419 -1.66 4.06 13.61
N LEU A 420 -2.44 4.33 12.56
CA LEU A 420 -3.88 4.36 12.56
C LEU A 420 -4.46 3.12 11.84
N PRO A 421 -5.62 2.60 12.28
CA PRO A 421 -6.27 1.46 11.64
C PRO A 421 -6.83 1.81 10.25
N ARG A 422 -7.05 0.78 9.42
CA ARG A 422 -7.61 0.90 8.06
C ARG A 422 -8.56 -0.26 7.75
N LYS A 423 -9.81 0.04 7.37
CA LYS A 423 -10.87 -0.97 7.11
C LYS A 423 -10.52 -2.00 6.02
N GLN A 424 -9.71 -1.64 5.03
CA GLN A 424 -9.34 -2.51 3.90
C GLN A 424 -8.05 -3.32 4.13
N GLY A 425 -7.60 -3.45 5.37
CA GLY A 425 -6.27 -3.97 5.69
C GLY A 425 -5.15 -2.94 5.42
N GLY A 426 -3.99 -3.16 6.01
CA GLY A 426 -2.86 -2.24 5.99
C GLY A 426 -2.81 -1.30 7.21
N VAL A 427 -2.04 -0.22 7.10
CA VAL A 427 -1.79 0.76 8.17
C VAL A 427 -1.80 2.16 7.60
N ARG A 428 -2.40 3.11 8.31
CA ARG A 428 -2.24 4.54 8.05
C ARG A 428 -1.15 5.08 8.97
N VAL A 429 -0.18 5.79 8.43
CA VAL A 429 0.97 6.31 9.17
C VAL A 429 0.91 7.82 9.13
N LEU A 430 0.61 8.44 10.26
CA LEU A 430 0.63 9.89 10.41
C LEU A 430 2.02 10.34 10.82
N VAL A 431 2.58 11.29 10.09
CA VAL A 431 3.90 11.89 10.35
C VAL A 431 3.87 13.40 10.13
N THR A 432 4.64 14.13 10.93
CA THR A 432 4.82 15.58 10.80
C THR A 432 6.24 15.89 10.35
N LEU A 433 6.40 16.70 9.31
CA LEU A 433 7.71 17.04 8.72
C LEU A 433 7.76 18.50 8.23
N PRO A 434 8.94 19.13 8.16
CA PRO A 434 9.10 20.46 7.57
C PRO A 434 8.72 20.46 6.09
N LYS A 435 7.96 21.45 5.62
CA LYS A 435 7.48 21.52 4.23
C LYS A 435 8.63 21.46 3.21
N SER A 436 9.74 22.14 3.50
CA SER A 436 10.98 22.17 2.69
C SER A 436 11.66 20.79 2.55
N GLY A 437 11.41 19.86 3.49
CA GLY A 437 11.85 18.46 3.42
C GLY A 437 10.75 17.46 3.01
N ALA A 438 9.47 17.81 3.18
CA ALA A 438 8.33 16.90 3.10
C ALA A 438 7.82 16.61 1.68
N VAL A 439 7.77 17.61 0.79
CA VAL A 439 6.86 17.52 -0.39
C VAL A 439 7.31 16.51 -1.46
N ASN A 440 8.61 16.15 -1.56
CA ASN A 440 9.06 15.20 -2.59
C ASN A 440 9.90 14.01 -2.08
N ARG A 441 10.54 14.08 -0.90
CA ARG A 441 11.56 13.08 -0.47
C ARG A 441 11.10 12.12 0.63
N SER A 442 10.33 12.60 1.60
CA SER A 442 9.75 11.73 2.65
C SER A 442 8.62 10.86 2.09
N LEU A 443 7.72 11.48 1.32
CA LEU A 443 6.66 10.79 0.60
C LEU A 443 7.23 9.73 -0.32
N SER A 444 8.37 9.96 -0.99
CA SER A 444 9.07 8.93 -1.75
C SER A 444 9.93 7.99 -0.89
N GLY A 445 10.43 8.35 0.29
CA GLY A 445 11.13 7.38 1.16
C GLY A 445 10.20 6.31 1.75
N ILE A 446 9.07 6.77 2.30
CA ILE A 446 8.03 5.93 2.90
C ILE A 446 7.17 5.26 1.81
N ARG A 447 6.85 5.97 0.70
CA ARG A 447 6.15 5.36 -0.43
C ARG A 447 7.06 4.64 -1.41
N ALA A 448 8.34 4.90 -1.62
CA ALA A 448 9.14 4.23 -2.68
C ALA A 448 9.72 2.87 -2.26
N ALA A 449 9.57 2.45 -0.99
CA ALA A 449 9.67 1.03 -0.66
C ALA A 449 8.37 0.26 -0.96
N ALA A 450 7.21 0.93 -0.91
CA ALA A 450 5.87 0.43 -1.27
C ALA A 450 5.55 0.57 -2.79
N ASN A 451 6.13 1.58 -3.42
CA ASN A 451 6.08 1.95 -4.82
C ASN A 451 7.53 2.10 -5.32
N MET A 452 8.34 1.05 -5.19
CA MET A 452 9.30 0.84 -6.27
C MET A 452 8.46 0.82 -7.53
N ALA A 453 8.79 1.69 -8.50
CA ALA A 453 8.13 1.82 -9.79
C ALA A 453 7.60 0.44 -10.18
N ARG A 454 6.26 0.26 -10.11
CA ARG A 454 5.65 -1.07 -10.20
C ARG A 454 6.27 -1.76 -11.38
N GLY A 455 7.17 -2.72 -11.12
CA GLY A 455 7.69 -3.55 -12.18
C GLY A 455 6.48 -4.10 -12.91
N LEU A 456 6.52 -4.15 -14.24
CA LEU A 456 5.45 -4.74 -15.05
C LEU A 456 4.91 -5.97 -14.33
N LYS A 457 3.63 -5.94 -13.89
CA LYS A 457 3.00 -7.04 -13.12
C LYS A 457 3.45 -8.37 -13.72
N LYS A 458 4.22 -9.20 -13.01
CA LYS A 458 4.83 -10.41 -13.62
C LYS A 458 3.82 -11.54 -13.88
N HIS A 459 2.58 -11.34 -13.46
CA HIS A 459 1.46 -12.25 -13.62
C HIS A 459 0.19 -11.48 -14.00
N LEU A 460 -0.75 -12.16 -14.65
CA LEU A 460 -2.08 -11.67 -14.98
C LEU A 460 -3.13 -12.66 -14.45
N LYS A 461 -4.36 -12.18 -14.18
CA LYS A 461 -5.47 -13.08 -13.82
C LYS A 461 -5.68 -14.08 -14.96
N ARG A 462 -5.77 -15.38 -14.65
CA ARG A 462 -5.84 -16.44 -15.68
C ARG A 462 -7.01 -16.25 -16.65
N LEU A 463 -8.12 -15.68 -16.17
CA LEU A 463 -9.27 -15.30 -17.01
C LEU A 463 -8.90 -14.36 -18.17
N ASN A 464 -7.87 -13.52 -17.98
CA ASN A 464 -7.39 -12.57 -18.98
C ASN A 464 -6.28 -13.16 -19.87
N ALA A 465 -5.86 -14.41 -19.63
CA ALA A 465 -4.85 -15.06 -20.46
C ALA A 465 -5.41 -15.33 -21.86
N PRO A 466 -4.63 -15.08 -22.94
CA PRO A 466 -5.06 -15.42 -24.28
C PRO A 466 -5.42 -16.89 -24.44
N LYS A 467 -6.56 -17.17 -25.08
CA LYS A 467 -7.08 -18.55 -25.26
C LYS A 467 -6.07 -19.49 -25.93
N HIS A 468 -5.22 -18.96 -26.81
CA HIS A 468 -4.21 -19.75 -27.53
C HIS A 468 -3.04 -20.22 -26.66
N TRP A 469 -2.92 -19.76 -25.41
CA TRP A 469 -1.97 -20.31 -24.44
C TRP A 469 -2.39 -21.69 -23.91
N MET A 470 -3.66 -22.10 -24.12
CA MET A 470 -4.22 -23.39 -23.69
C MET A 470 -3.87 -23.73 -22.24
N LEU A 471 -4.06 -22.77 -21.34
CA LEU A 471 -3.93 -23.01 -19.91
C LEU A 471 -5.17 -23.75 -19.40
N ASP A 472 -4.94 -24.72 -18.52
CA ASP A 472 -6.03 -25.41 -17.85
C ASP A 472 -6.82 -24.46 -16.92
N LYS A 473 -8.13 -24.69 -16.81
CA LYS A 473 -9.04 -23.89 -15.99
C LYS A 473 -8.85 -24.12 -14.49
N LEU A 474 -8.43 -25.32 -14.08
CA LEU A 474 -8.29 -25.69 -12.66
C LEU A 474 -6.90 -25.41 -12.09
N GLY A 475 -5.89 -25.15 -12.92
CA GLY A 475 -4.50 -24.93 -12.49
C GLY A 475 -4.18 -23.60 -11.76
N GLY A 476 -5.14 -22.99 -11.06
CA GLY A 476 -4.97 -21.80 -10.20
C GLY A 476 -5.38 -20.45 -10.80
N ALA A 477 -5.48 -19.41 -9.96
CA ALA A 477 -6.06 -18.10 -10.31
C ALA A 477 -5.20 -17.22 -11.25
N PHE A 478 -3.90 -17.51 -11.37
CA PHE A 478 -2.93 -16.65 -12.06
C PHE A 478 -2.25 -17.34 -13.25
N ALA A 479 -1.83 -16.54 -14.23
CA ALA A 479 -1.06 -16.92 -15.41
C ALA A 479 0.15 -15.99 -15.58
N PRO A 480 1.24 -16.44 -16.23
CA PRO A 480 2.43 -15.61 -16.42
C PRO A 480 2.10 -14.42 -17.33
N LYS A 481 2.56 -13.21 -16.98
CA LYS A 481 2.46 -12.04 -17.87
C LYS A 481 3.73 -11.98 -18.72
N PRO A 482 3.64 -11.85 -20.05
CA PRO A 482 4.80 -11.70 -20.90
C PRO A 482 5.53 -10.40 -20.53
N SER A 483 6.86 -10.45 -20.51
CA SER A 483 7.69 -9.25 -20.34
C SER A 483 7.61 -8.35 -21.57
N SER A 484 8.07 -7.11 -21.45
CA SER A 484 8.24 -6.24 -22.62
C SER A 484 9.25 -6.86 -23.57
N GLY A 485 8.89 -6.98 -24.84
CA GLY A 485 9.74 -7.63 -25.83
C GLY A 485 9.20 -7.45 -27.25
N PRO A 486 9.72 -8.22 -28.21
CA PRO A 486 9.49 -8.02 -29.65
C PRO A 486 8.03 -8.20 -30.07
N HIS A 487 7.26 -9.01 -29.34
CA HIS A 487 5.89 -9.38 -29.70
C HIS A 487 4.86 -8.84 -28.72
N LYS A 488 3.67 -8.48 -29.23
CA LYS A 488 2.57 -8.02 -28.39
C LYS A 488 2.14 -9.12 -27.41
N SER A 489 1.70 -8.73 -26.21
CA SER A 489 1.30 -9.65 -25.14
C SER A 489 0.18 -10.63 -25.52
N ARG A 490 -0.70 -10.26 -26.47
CA ARG A 490 -1.78 -11.10 -27.01
C ARG A 490 -1.37 -11.88 -28.27
N GLU A 491 -0.17 -11.67 -28.80
CA GLU A 491 0.36 -12.29 -30.03
C GLU A 491 1.68 -13.02 -29.75
N CYS A 492 1.91 -13.43 -28.51
CA CYS A 492 3.09 -14.18 -28.08
C CYS A 492 2.73 -15.39 -27.21
N LEU A 493 3.73 -16.21 -26.92
CA LEU A 493 3.74 -17.31 -25.98
C LEU A 493 4.98 -17.18 -25.07
N PRO A 494 4.81 -16.95 -23.76
CA PRO A 494 5.91 -16.89 -22.81
C PRO A 494 6.78 -18.15 -22.80
N LEU A 495 8.11 -17.99 -22.68
CA LEU A 495 9.06 -19.12 -22.60
C LEU A 495 8.69 -20.14 -21.52
N VAL A 496 8.21 -19.69 -20.36
CA VAL A 496 7.77 -20.59 -19.30
C VAL A 496 6.64 -21.53 -19.71
N LEU A 497 5.74 -21.08 -20.59
CA LEU A 497 4.67 -21.92 -21.13
C LEU A 497 5.19 -22.85 -22.23
N ILE A 498 6.19 -22.43 -22.98
CA ILE A 498 6.87 -23.28 -23.97
C ILE A 498 7.54 -24.46 -23.27
N ILE A 499 8.38 -24.19 -22.27
CA ILE A 499 9.18 -25.22 -21.59
C ILE A 499 8.30 -26.14 -20.73
N ARG A 500 7.41 -25.56 -19.91
CA ARG A 500 6.61 -26.32 -18.94
C ARG A 500 5.36 -26.96 -19.53
N ASN A 501 4.61 -26.22 -20.35
CA ASN A 501 3.29 -26.66 -20.80
C ASN A 501 3.31 -27.33 -22.17
N ARG A 502 4.21 -26.91 -23.07
CA ARG A 502 4.30 -27.47 -24.43
C ARG A 502 5.32 -28.59 -24.55
N LEU A 503 6.57 -28.31 -24.19
CA LEU A 503 7.68 -29.25 -24.34
C LEU A 503 7.80 -30.22 -23.15
N LYS A 504 7.22 -29.87 -21.99
CA LYS A 504 7.20 -30.71 -20.79
C LYS A 504 8.59 -31.05 -20.20
N TYR A 505 9.63 -30.28 -20.51
CA TYR A 505 10.96 -30.41 -19.88
C TYR A 505 11.00 -30.02 -18.41
N ALA A 506 9.96 -29.33 -17.92
CA ALA A 506 9.81 -28.95 -16.54
C ALA A 506 8.36 -29.12 -16.08
N LEU A 507 8.17 -29.52 -14.84
CA LEU A 507 6.89 -29.63 -14.15
C LEU A 507 6.58 -28.36 -13.35
N THR A 508 7.60 -27.73 -12.78
CA THR A 508 7.45 -26.55 -11.91
C THR A 508 8.06 -25.27 -12.50
N TYR A 509 7.63 -24.11 -12.00
CA TYR A 509 8.22 -22.82 -12.39
C TYR A 509 9.70 -22.70 -11.95
N ARG A 510 10.08 -23.37 -10.85
CA ARG A 510 11.47 -23.34 -10.33
C ARG A 510 12.42 -24.08 -11.26
N GLU A 511 12.02 -25.25 -11.76
CA GLU A 511 12.79 -26.00 -12.76
C GLU A 511 13.01 -25.20 -14.04
N VAL A 512 11.96 -24.53 -14.54
CA VAL A 512 12.09 -23.67 -15.72
C VAL A 512 13.13 -22.56 -15.49
N ILE A 513 13.13 -21.94 -14.32
CA ILE A 513 14.12 -20.91 -13.98
C ILE A 513 15.52 -21.52 -13.98
N SER A 514 15.71 -22.72 -13.40
CA SER A 514 17.00 -23.41 -13.39
C SER A 514 17.51 -23.70 -14.81
N ILE A 515 16.66 -24.24 -15.69
CA ILE A 515 17.02 -24.50 -17.10
C ILE A 515 17.42 -23.22 -17.84
N LEU A 516 16.69 -22.12 -17.61
CA LEU A 516 16.98 -20.82 -18.24
C LEU A 516 18.28 -20.20 -17.70
N MET A 517 18.54 -20.31 -16.40
CA MET A 517 19.77 -19.78 -15.77
C MET A 517 21.02 -20.54 -16.21
N GLN A 518 20.89 -21.81 -16.57
CA GLN A 518 21.94 -22.61 -17.20
C GLN A 518 22.22 -22.21 -18.67
N ARG A 519 21.52 -21.21 -19.22
CA ARG A 519 21.75 -20.66 -20.56
C ARG A 519 21.56 -21.67 -21.71
N HIS A 520 20.76 -22.71 -21.48
CA HIS A 520 20.52 -23.79 -22.45
C HIS A 520 19.44 -23.49 -23.49
N ILE A 521 18.73 -22.35 -23.38
CA ILE A 521 17.61 -22.02 -24.27
C ILE A 521 17.94 -20.73 -25.03
N GLN A 522 17.80 -20.81 -26.35
CA GLN A 522 18.01 -19.70 -27.26
C GLN A 522 16.72 -19.37 -28.01
N VAL A 523 16.45 -18.08 -28.22
CA VAL A 523 15.40 -17.60 -29.12
C VAL A 523 16.04 -16.73 -30.18
N ASP A 524 15.87 -17.14 -31.43
CA ASP A 524 16.51 -16.57 -32.63
C ASP A 524 18.04 -16.46 -32.47
N GLY A 525 18.70 -17.54 -32.04
CA GLY A 525 20.16 -17.61 -31.82
C GLY A 525 20.67 -16.87 -30.58
N LYS A 526 19.80 -16.16 -29.84
CA LYS A 526 20.19 -15.43 -28.63
C LYS A 526 19.77 -16.18 -27.37
N VAL A 527 20.71 -16.43 -26.46
CA VAL A 527 20.45 -17.02 -25.14
C VAL A 527 19.46 -16.17 -24.36
N ARG A 528 18.39 -16.78 -23.84
CA ARG A 528 17.37 -16.09 -23.03
C ARG A 528 17.29 -16.68 -21.62
N THR A 529 17.42 -15.82 -20.62
CA THR A 529 17.26 -16.17 -19.20
C THR A 529 15.91 -15.73 -18.63
N ASP A 530 15.18 -14.86 -19.34
CA ASP A 530 13.86 -14.37 -18.91
C ASP A 530 12.77 -15.42 -19.16
N LYS A 531 12.23 -15.99 -18.08
CA LYS A 531 11.12 -16.95 -18.11
C LYS A 531 9.85 -16.44 -18.78
N THR A 532 9.64 -15.12 -18.78
CA THR A 532 8.45 -14.47 -19.34
C THR A 532 8.69 -13.86 -20.73
N TYR A 533 9.85 -14.14 -21.34
CA TYR A 533 10.19 -13.63 -22.66
C TYR A 533 9.08 -13.95 -23.69
N PRO A 534 8.55 -12.94 -24.41
CA PRO A 534 7.44 -13.12 -25.33
C PRO A 534 7.92 -13.66 -26.67
N ALA A 535 8.01 -14.99 -26.84
CA ALA A 535 8.28 -15.60 -28.14
C ALA A 535 7.01 -15.54 -29.01
N GLY A 536 7.12 -15.16 -30.27
CA GLY A 536 5.99 -14.92 -31.18
C GLY A 536 6.06 -15.72 -32.47
N PHE A 537 5.20 -15.34 -33.42
CA PHE A 537 5.09 -15.99 -34.71
C PHE A 537 6.42 -15.91 -35.50
N MET A 538 6.85 -17.03 -36.08
CA MET A 538 8.12 -17.23 -36.80
C MET A 538 9.39 -17.23 -35.95
N ASP A 539 9.32 -17.02 -34.63
CA ASP A 539 10.50 -17.15 -33.76
C ASP A 539 10.99 -18.61 -33.75
N VAL A 540 12.31 -18.77 -33.73
CA VAL A 540 12.99 -20.06 -33.61
C VAL A 540 13.48 -20.23 -32.17
N VAL A 541 12.99 -21.26 -31.49
CA VAL A 541 13.41 -21.67 -30.15
C VAL A 541 14.32 -22.88 -30.29
N SER A 542 15.57 -22.72 -29.89
CA SER A 542 16.63 -23.73 -30.01
C SER A 542 17.08 -24.19 -28.63
N ILE A 543 17.27 -25.49 -28.49
CA ILE A 543 17.82 -26.15 -27.29
C ILE A 543 19.08 -26.90 -27.70
N PRO A 544 20.27 -26.25 -27.68
CA PRO A 544 21.51 -26.86 -28.16
C PRO A 544 21.88 -28.16 -27.45
N LYS A 545 21.51 -28.30 -26.18
CA LYS A 545 21.84 -29.48 -25.37
C LYS A 545 21.16 -30.76 -25.85
N THR A 546 19.97 -30.65 -26.45
CA THR A 546 19.22 -31.79 -27.00
C THR A 546 19.23 -31.81 -28.52
N ASN A 547 19.92 -30.86 -29.16
CA ASN A 547 19.89 -30.61 -30.60
C ASN A 547 18.47 -30.49 -31.18
N GLU A 548 17.56 -29.84 -30.44
CA GLU A 548 16.18 -29.67 -30.86
C GLU A 548 15.89 -28.21 -31.23
N ASN A 549 15.28 -28.01 -32.40
CA ASN A 549 14.91 -26.72 -32.94
C ASN A 549 13.39 -26.65 -33.21
N PHE A 550 12.76 -25.58 -32.75
CA PHE A 550 11.32 -25.38 -32.88
C PHE A 550 10.97 -24.01 -33.45
N ARG A 551 10.07 -23.96 -34.44
CA ARG A 551 9.47 -22.70 -34.90
C ARG A 551 8.06 -22.51 -34.36
N LEU A 552 7.75 -21.30 -33.90
CA LEU A 552 6.40 -20.94 -33.48
C LEU A 552 5.51 -20.60 -34.69
N LEU A 553 4.52 -21.45 -34.95
CA LEU A 553 3.53 -21.26 -36.01
C LEU A 553 2.10 -21.29 -35.45
N TYR A 554 1.14 -20.81 -36.25
CA TYR A 554 -0.28 -20.95 -35.93
C TYR A 554 -0.85 -22.25 -36.48
N ASP A 555 -1.66 -22.91 -35.67
CA ASP A 555 -2.56 -24.00 -36.08
C ASP A 555 -3.85 -23.42 -36.69
N THR A 556 -4.63 -24.21 -37.44
CA THR A 556 -5.88 -23.77 -38.11
C THR A 556 -7.00 -23.40 -37.12
N LYS A 557 -6.83 -23.80 -35.85
CA LYS A 557 -7.65 -23.36 -34.70
C LYS A 557 -7.16 -22.03 -34.10
N GLY A 558 -6.19 -21.38 -34.72
CA GLY A 558 -5.58 -20.13 -34.28
C GLY A 558 -4.78 -20.26 -32.99
N ARG A 559 -4.10 -21.39 -32.73
CA ARG A 559 -3.29 -21.59 -31.52
C ARG A 559 -1.80 -21.61 -31.86
N PHE A 560 -0.93 -21.18 -30.95
CA PHE A 560 0.51 -21.37 -31.15
C PHE A 560 0.86 -22.85 -31.04
N ARG A 561 1.60 -23.35 -32.02
CA ARG A 561 2.15 -24.69 -32.08
C ARG A 561 3.66 -24.58 -32.32
N LEU A 562 4.42 -25.33 -31.53
CA LEU A 562 5.85 -25.54 -31.75
C LEU A 562 5.99 -26.60 -32.84
N HIS A 563 6.50 -26.19 -33.98
CA HIS A 563 6.81 -27.09 -35.08
C HIS A 563 8.30 -27.43 -35.01
N SER A 564 8.64 -28.71 -34.89
CA SER A 564 10.05 -29.15 -34.97
C SER A 564 10.58 -28.90 -36.38
N ILE A 565 11.76 -28.31 -36.47
CA ILE A 565 12.44 -27.93 -37.71
C ILE A 565 13.86 -28.53 -37.76
N LYS A 566 14.43 -28.62 -38.95
CA LYS A 566 15.83 -29.03 -39.17
C LYS A 566 16.80 -27.87 -38.92
N ASP A 567 18.07 -28.19 -38.68
CA ASP A 567 19.12 -27.21 -38.37
C ASP A 567 19.34 -26.17 -39.48
N GLU A 568 19.26 -26.59 -40.76
CA GLU A 568 19.32 -25.68 -41.91
C GLU A 568 18.24 -24.61 -41.88
N GLU A 569 17.03 -25.00 -41.45
CA GLU A 569 15.88 -24.11 -41.36
C GLU A 569 15.94 -23.22 -40.11
N ALA A 570 16.65 -23.67 -39.06
CA ALA A 570 16.84 -22.93 -37.82
C ALA A 570 17.80 -21.73 -37.98
N LYS A 571 18.69 -21.76 -38.98
CA LYS A 571 19.66 -20.67 -39.27
C LYS A 571 19.02 -19.39 -39.79
N PHE A 572 17.81 -19.47 -40.35
CA PHE A 572 17.12 -18.30 -40.89
C PHE A 572 15.72 -18.11 -40.31
N LYS A 573 15.22 -16.89 -40.45
CA LYS A 573 13.86 -16.50 -40.05
C LYS A 573 13.23 -15.60 -41.11
N LEU A 574 11.95 -15.82 -41.40
CA LEU A 574 11.20 -14.89 -42.24
C LEU A 574 10.63 -13.76 -41.40
N CYS A 575 10.89 -12.52 -41.79
CA CYS A 575 10.44 -11.31 -41.10
C CYS A 575 9.61 -10.44 -42.04
N LYS A 576 8.37 -10.12 -41.69
CA LYS A 576 7.54 -9.17 -42.45
C LYS A 576 8.01 -7.74 -42.19
N VAL A 577 8.18 -6.95 -43.25
CA VAL A 577 8.55 -5.54 -43.19
C VAL A 577 7.32 -4.72 -42.80
N ARG A 578 7.44 -3.96 -41.71
CA ARG A 578 6.36 -3.11 -41.19
C ARG A 578 6.41 -1.70 -41.75
N SER A 579 7.60 -1.12 -41.82
CA SER A 579 7.82 0.24 -42.31
C SER A 579 9.26 0.40 -42.78
N ILE A 580 9.46 1.32 -43.71
CA ILE A 580 10.78 1.77 -44.17
C ILE A 580 10.84 3.27 -43.91
N GLN A 581 11.92 3.72 -43.27
CA GLN A 581 12.09 5.10 -42.82
C GLN A 581 13.55 5.52 -43.01
N PHE A 582 13.79 6.83 -43.03
CA PHE A 582 15.12 7.41 -43.05
C PHE A 582 15.52 7.85 -41.64
N GLY A 583 16.73 7.48 -41.23
CA GLY A 583 17.30 7.84 -39.93
C GLY A 583 17.98 9.20 -39.94
N GLN A 584 18.55 9.58 -38.79
CA GLN A 584 19.48 10.71 -38.72
C GLN A 584 20.59 10.50 -39.75
N LYS A 585 20.91 11.54 -40.53
CA LYS A 585 21.85 11.52 -41.67
C LYS A 585 21.34 10.82 -42.95
N GLY A 586 20.03 10.63 -43.10
CA GLY A 586 19.45 10.13 -44.37
C GLY A 586 19.70 8.64 -44.64
N ILE A 587 20.13 7.87 -43.64
CA ILE A 587 20.38 6.42 -43.80
C ILE A 587 19.04 5.68 -43.81
N PRO A 588 18.68 4.92 -44.87
CA PRO A 588 17.46 4.14 -44.89
C PRO A 588 17.56 2.94 -43.93
N TYR A 589 16.49 2.69 -43.20
CA TYR A 589 16.33 1.50 -42.36
C TYR A 589 14.91 0.95 -42.48
N LEU A 590 14.79 -0.37 -42.34
CA LEU A 590 13.50 -1.04 -42.24
C LEU A 590 13.26 -1.54 -40.82
N ASN A 591 11.99 -1.55 -40.42
CA ASN A 591 11.54 -2.15 -39.18
C ASN A 591 10.75 -3.42 -39.49
N THR A 592 11.10 -4.51 -38.82
CA THR A 592 10.42 -5.80 -38.97
C THR A 592 9.27 -5.96 -37.97
N TYR A 593 8.40 -6.94 -38.24
CA TYR A 593 7.28 -7.31 -37.36
C TYR A 593 7.72 -7.70 -35.93
N ASP A 594 8.90 -8.32 -35.78
CA ASP A 594 9.47 -8.70 -34.49
C ASP A 594 10.34 -7.60 -33.86
N GLY A 595 10.21 -6.35 -34.33
CA GLY A 595 10.83 -5.19 -33.70
C GLY A 595 12.34 -5.04 -33.94
N ARG A 596 12.90 -5.69 -34.97
CA ARG A 596 14.29 -5.45 -35.40
C ARG A 596 14.35 -4.25 -36.33
N THR A 597 15.46 -3.53 -36.27
CA THR A 597 15.80 -2.44 -37.17
C THR A 597 17.02 -2.84 -37.99
N ILE A 598 16.85 -2.92 -39.32
CA ILE A 598 17.91 -3.30 -40.25
C ILE A 598 18.25 -2.09 -41.11
N ARG A 599 19.51 -1.68 -41.11
CA ARG A 599 20.02 -0.54 -41.89
C ARG A 599 20.40 -1.00 -43.29
N TYR A 600 20.37 -0.06 -44.24
CA TYR A 600 20.73 -0.30 -45.65
C TYR A 600 19.92 -1.43 -46.31
N PRO A 601 18.57 -1.40 -46.24
CA PRO A 601 17.76 -2.35 -46.98
C PRO A 601 17.86 -2.10 -48.50
N ASP A 602 17.69 -3.16 -49.28
CA ASP A 602 17.56 -3.05 -50.74
C ASP A 602 16.38 -2.12 -51.10
N PRO A 603 16.56 -1.13 -51.99
CA PRO A 603 15.51 -0.21 -52.42
C PRO A 603 14.25 -0.88 -52.99
N LEU A 604 14.34 -2.13 -53.45
CA LEU A 604 13.22 -2.90 -53.99
C LEU A 604 12.27 -3.42 -52.91
N ILE A 605 12.71 -3.47 -51.64
CA ILE A 605 11.91 -3.95 -50.51
C ILE A 605 10.86 -2.89 -50.17
N LYS A 606 9.59 -3.30 -50.08
CA LYS A 606 8.47 -2.43 -49.72
C LYS A 606 7.79 -2.85 -48.41
N PRO A 607 7.01 -1.98 -47.76
CA PRO A 607 6.19 -2.37 -46.63
C PRO A 607 5.24 -3.53 -46.99
N ASN A 608 5.08 -4.49 -46.07
CA ASN A 608 4.39 -5.78 -46.21
C ASN A 608 5.15 -6.91 -46.91
N ASP A 609 6.29 -6.64 -47.54
CA ASP A 609 7.17 -7.69 -48.05
C ASP A 609 7.74 -8.52 -46.91
N THR A 610 8.24 -9.72 -47.23
CA THR A 610 8.85 -10.60 -46.24
C THR A 610 10.31 -10.85 -46.58
N ILE A 611 11.21 -10.55 -45.66
CA ILE A 611 12.65 -10.77 -45.81
C ILE A 611 13.03 -12.10 -45.15
N LYS A 612 13.98 -12.82 -45.76
CA LYS A 612 14.68 -13.96 -45.17
C LYS A 612 15.93 -13.41 -44.49
N LEU A 613 15.92 -13.46 -43.16
CA LEU A 613 16.98 -12.96 -42.30
C LEU A 613 17.84 -14.13 -41.82
N ASP A 614 19.14 -14.07 -42.08
CA ASP A 614 20.10 -14.96 -41.44
C ASP A 614 20.23 -14.58 -39.96
N LEU A 615 20.09 -15.55 -39.05
CA LEU A 615 20.15 -15.30 -37.61
C LEU A 615 21.58 -15.19 -37.08
N GLU A 616 22.57 -15.77 -37.78
CA GLU A 616 23.98 -15.68 -37.41
C GLU A 616 24.55 -14.31 -37.81
N GLU A 617 24.41 -13.93 -39.08
CA GLU A 617 24.94 -12.66 -39.58
C GLU A 617 24.01 -11.45 -39.34
N ASN A 618 22.72 -11.69 -39.03
CA ASN A 618 21.69 -10.65 -38.98
C ASN A 618 21.57 -9.82 -40.28
N LYS A 619 21.85 -10.44 -41.43
CA LYS A 619 21.74 -9.84 -42.77
C LYS A 619 20.58 -10.41 -43.57
N ILE A 620 20.07 -9.61 -44.51
CA ILE A 620 19.02 -10.01 -45.43
C ILE A 620 19.63 -10.88 -46.52
N VAL A 621 19.17 -12.12 -46.65
CA VAL A 621 19.62 -13.06 -47.68
C VAL A 621 18.79 -12.90 -48.95
N GLU A 622 17.47 -12.86 -48.79
CA GLU A 622 16.51 -12.78 -49.91
C GLU A 622 15.22 -12.12 -49.40
N PHE A 623 14.35 -11.65 -50.29
CA PHE A 623 13.03 -11.13 -49.93
C PHE A 623 11.93 -11.56 -50.91
N ILE A 624 10.70 -11.58 -50.42
CA ILE A 624 9.49 -11.92 -51.17
C ILE A 624 8.56 -10.71 -51.18
N LYS A 625 8.17 -10.30 -52.38
CA LYS A 625 7.19 -9.24 -52.57
C LYS A 625 5.80 -9.70 -52.13
N PHE A 626 5.05 -8.80 -51.51
CA PHE A 626 3.64 -9.00 -51.19
C PHE A 626 2.77 -8.85 -52.44
N ASP A 627 2.82 -9.85 -53.33
CA ASP A 627 2.12 -9.86 -54.62
C ASP A 627 1.23 -11.11 -54.78
N VAL A 628 0.30 -11.01 -55.74
CA VAL A 628 -0.58 -12.10 -56.15
C VAL A 628 0.26 -13.30 -56.61
N GLY A 629 -0.17 -14.51 -56.26
CA GLY A 629 0.52 -15.75 -56.62
C GLY A 629 1.51 -16.26 -55.57
N ASN A 630 1.82 -15.48 -54.52
CA ASN A 630 2.68 -15.94 -53.42
C ASN A 630 1.88 -16.60 -52.29
N VAL A 631 2.50 -17.59 -51.64
CA VAL A 631 1.91 -18.33 -50.52
C VAL A 631 2.03 -17.55 -49.21
N VAL A 632 0.91 -17.48 -48.50
CA VAL A 632 0.73 -16.70 -47.28
C VAL A 632 0.13 -17.55 -46.17
N MET A 633 0.49 -17.23 -44.94
CA MET A 633 -0.19 -17.68 -43.73
C MET A 633 -0.97 -16.52 -43.11
N VAL A 634 -2.20 -16.80 -42.67
CA VAL A 634 -3.02 -15.83 -41.96
C VAL A 634 -2.65 -15.79 -40.48
N THR A 635 -2.27 -14.62 -39.96
CA THR A 635 -1.82 -14.41 -38.57
C THR A 635 -2.92 -13.86 -37.65
N GLY A 636 -4.04 -13.36 -38.21
CA GLY A 636 -5.12 -12.73 -37.45
C GLY A 636 -6.53 -13.01 -37.98
N GLY A 637 -7.56 -12.69 -37.19
CA GLY A 637 -8.97 -12.88 -37.56
C GLY A 637 -9.47 -14.33 -37.49
N ARG A 638 -10.67 -14.58 -38.04
CA ARG A 638 -11.35 -15.90 -38.02
C ARG A 638 -10.61 -17.00 -38.81
N ASN A 639 -9.80 -16.58 -39.78
CA ASN A 639 -9.03 -17.45 -40.67
C ASN A 639 -7.58 -17.68 -40.19
N ARG A 640 -7.24 -17.29 -38.95
CA ARG A 640 -5.89 -17.45 -38.39
C ARG A 640 -5.38 -18.89 -38.46
N GLY A 641 -4.15 -19.06 -38.93
CA GLY A 641 -3.48 -20.34 -39.15
C GLY A 641 -3.80 -21.03 -40.48
N ARG A 642 -4.69 -20.45 -41.31
CA ARG A 642 -4.88 -20.93 -42.68
C ARG A 642 -3.70 -20.53 -43.56
N VAL A 643 -3.34 -21.41 -44.49
CA VAL A 643 -2.31 -21.18 -45.50
C VAL A 643 -2.94 -21.28 -46.89
N GLY A 644 -2.55 -20.39 -47.79
CA GLY A 644 -3.00 -20.42 -49.18
C GLY A 644 -2.25 -19.41 -50.05
N VAL A 645 -2.60 -19.35 -51.31
CA VAL A 645 -2.01 -18.45 -52.31
C VAL A 645 -2.89 -17.22 -52.48
N ILE A 646 -2.29 -16.03 -52.53
CA ILE A 646 -3.04 -14.79 -52.83
C ILE A 646 -3.56 -14.86 -54.27
N LYS A 647 -4.87 -14.69 -54.45
CA LYS A 647 -5.53 -14.63 -55.76
C LYS A 647 -5.85 -13.21 -56.19
N ASN A 648 -6.43 -12.42 -55.30
CA ASN A 648 -6.87 -11.07 -55.61
C ASN A 648 -6.65 -10.13 -54.42
N ARG A 649 -6.43 -8.85 -54.73
CA ARG A 649 -6.29 -7.75 -53.76
C ARG A 649 -7.32 -6.68 -54.10
N GLU A 650 -8.30 -6.51 -53.22
CA GLU A 650 -9.38 -5.54 -53.39
C GLU A 650 -9.19 -4.35 -52.43
N LYS A 651 -9.13 -3.15 -53.00
CA LYS A 651 -8.99 -1.91 -52.25
C LYS A 651 -10.23 -1.05 -52.40
N HIS A 652 -11.08 -1.05 -51.37
CA HIS A 652 -12.22 -0.14 -51.29
C HIS A 652 -11.81 1.20 -50.68
N LYS A 653 -12.22 2.32 -51.29
CA LYS A 653 -12.03 3.66 -50.69
C LYS A 653 -12.76 3.73 -49.34
N GLY A 654 -12.05 4.07 -48.27
CA GLY A 654 -12.60 4.18 -46.91
C GLY A 654 -12.69 2.87 -46.10
N SER A 655 -12.31 1.72 -46.67
CA SER A 655 -12.30 0.43 -45.97
C SER A 655 -10.92 -0.23 -46.01
N PHE A 656 -10.76 -1.33 -45.27
CA PHE A 656 -9.53 -2.10 -45.23
C PHE A 656 -9.30 -2.83 -46.56
N GLU A 657 -8.05 -2.90 -47.01
CA GLU A 657 -7.67 -3.72 -48.16
C GLU A 657 -7.93 -5.21 -47.85
N THR A 658 -8.72 -5.85 -48.70
CA THR A 658 -9.17 -7.24 -48.56
C THR A 658 -8.39 -8.12 -49.52
N ILE A 659 -7.86 -9.21 -49.00
CA ILE A 659 -7.02 -10.16 -49.71
C ILE A 659 -7.79 -11.47 -49.81
N HIS A 660 -8.02 -11.91 -51.05
CA HIS A 660 -8.63 -13.20 -51.36
C HIS A 660 -7.53 -14.25 -51.49
N ILE A 661 -7.66 -15.31 -50.71
CA ILE A 661 -6.67 -16.38 -50.58
C ILE A 661 -7.34 -17.71 -50.92
N GLN A 662 -6.69 -18.51 -51.75
CA GLN A 662 -7.12 -19.88 -52.08
C GLN A 662 -6.17 -20.88 -51.41
N ASP A 663 -6.71 -21.83 -50.65
CA ASP A 663 -5.89 -22.92 -50.09
C ASP A 663 -5.60 -24.02 -51.14
N SER A 664 -4.75 -24.99 -50.78
CA SER A 664 -4.38 -26.07 -51.69
C SER A 664 -5.53 -27.03 -52.03
N THR A 665 -6.65 -26.96 -51.31
CA THR A 665 -7.87 -27.72 -51.59
C THR A 665 -8.86 -26.96 -52.47
N GLY A 666 -8.52 -25.74 -52.88
CA GLY A 666 -9.35 -24.90 -53.73
C GLY A 666 -10.36 -24.04 -52.98
N HIS A 667 -10.42 -24.10 -51.63
CA HIS A 667 -11.33 -23.25 -50.87
C HIS A 667 -10.81 -21.81 -50.82
N GLU A 668 -11.67 -20.88 -51.21
CA GLU A 668 -11.38 -19.45 -51.19
C GLU A 668 -11.91 -18.77 -49.93
N PHE A 669 -11.15 -17.81 -49.41
CA PHE A 669 -11.56 -17.00 -48.28
C PHE A 669 -10.88 -15.64 -48.29
N ALA A 670 -11.58 -14.64 -47.75
CA ALA A 670 -11.09 -13.28 -47.64
C ALA A 670 -10.52 -12.98 -46.24
N THR A 671 -9.52 -12.10 -46.19
CA THR A 671 -9.01 -11.52 -44.94
C THR A 671 -8.44 -10.12 -45.18
N ARG A 672 -8.23 -9.34 -44.12
CA ARG A 672 -7.61 -8.00 -44.21
C ARG A 672 -6.11 -8.13 -44.45
N LEU A 673 -5.52 -7.23 -45.23
CA LEU A 673 -4.08 -7.11 -45.50
C LEU A 673 -3.20 -7.29 -44.23
N GLY A 674 -3.59 -6.64 -43.14
CA GLY A 674 -2.85 -6.68 -41.87
C GLY A 674 -2.74 -8.08 -41.24
N ASN A 675 -3.64 -9.00 -41.59
CA ASN A 675 -3.66 -10.37 -41.08
C ASN A 675 -2.90 -11.36 -41.96
N VAL A 676 -2.25 -10.91 -43.04
CA VAL A 676 -1.58 -11.78 -44.01
C VAL A 676 -0.07 -11.70 -43.84
N TYR A 677 0.60 -12.84 -43.86
CA TYR A 677 2.06 -12.97 -43.76
C TYR A 677 2.57 -13.86 -44.88
N THR A 678 3.42 -13.33 -45.77
CA THR A 678 3.99 -14.11 -46.87
C THR A 678 5.05 -15.08 -46.34
N ILE A 679 4.94 -16.34 -46.72
CA ILE A 679 5.82 -17.41 -46.21
C ILE A 679 6.60 -18.12 -47.33
N GLY A 680 6.35 -17.79 -48.60
CA GLY A 680 7.05 -18.38 -49.73
C GLY A 680 6.71 -17.73 -51.07
N LYS A 681 7.51 -18.07 -52.07
CA LYS A 681 7.38 -17.56 -53.44
C LYS A 681 6.60 -18.58 -54.28
N GLY A 682 5.60 -18.11 -55.02
CA GLY A 682 4.70 -19.00 -55.74
C GLY A 682 3.89 -19.90 -54.79
N THR A 683 3.75 -21.18 -55.14
CA THR A 683 3.01 -22.18 -54.36
C THR A 683 3.84 -22.87 -53.27
N LYS A 684 5.16 -22.67 -53.26
CA LYS A 684 6.08 -23.36 -52.34
C LYS A 684 6.44 -22.49 -51.13
N PRO A 685 6.09 -22.90 -49.89
CA PRO A 685 6.52 -22.19 -48.70
C PRO A 685 8.04 -22.35 -48.49
N TRP A 686 8.71 -21.30 -48.03
CA TRP A 686 10.12 -21.34 -47.62
C TRP A 686 10.33 -21.97 -46.24
N VAL A 687 9.23 -22.18 -45.51
CA VAL A 687 9.24 -22.79 -44.18
C VAL A 687 8.39 -24.05 -44.14
N SER A 688 8.80 -25.00 -43.30
CA SER A 688 8.03 -26.21 -43.00
C SER A 688 6.73 -25.85 -42.26
N LEU A 689 5.66 -26.56 -42.60
CA LEU A 689 4.31 -26.30 -42.08
C LEU A 689 3.86 -27.43 -41.14
N PRO A 690 3.06 -27.11 -40.10
CA PRO A 690 2.53 -28.12 -39.20
C PRO A 690 1.61 -29.14 -39.89
N LYS A 691 1.37 -30.28 -39.21
CA LYS A 691 0.43 -31.32 -39.67
C LYS A 691 -0.91 -30.69 -40.07
N GLY A 692 -1.32 -30.92 -41.33
CA GLY A 692 -2.51 -30.31 -41.93
C GLY A 692 -2.24 -29.17 -42.91
N LYS A 693 -0.98 -28.76 -43.11
CA LYS A 693 -0.53 -27.77 -44.13
C LYS A 693 -1.34 -26.45 -44.14
N GLY A 694 -1.95 -26.08 -43.01
CA GLY A 694 -2.79 -24.89 -42.91
C GLY A 694 -4.18 -25.01 -43.54
N ILE A 695 -4.65 -26.21 -43.87
CA ILE A 695 -6.00 -26.44 -44.40
C ILE A 695 -6.99 -26.56 -43.24
N LYS A 696 -8.00 -25.68 -43.23
CA LYS A 696 -9.06 -25.69 -42.22
C LYS A 696 -10.26 -26.48 -42.75
N LEU A 697 -10.45 -27.68 -42.19
CA LEU A 697 -11.61 -28.52 -42.49
C LEU A 697 -12.90 -27.85 -42.02
N THR A 698 -13.99 -28.12 -42.74
CA THR A 698 -15.35 -27.75 -42.31
C THR A 698 -15.77 -28.56 -41.08
N ILE A 699 -16.82 -28.11 -40.39
CA ILE A 699 -17.33 -28.81 -39.19
C ILE A 699 -17.73 -30.25 -39.52
N ILE A 700 -18.32 -30.47 -40.70
CA ILE A 700 -18.78 -31.77 -41.19
C ILE A 700 -17.58 -32.67 -41.50
N GLU A 701 -16.55 -32.15 -42.16
CA GLU A 701 -15.31 -32.90 -42.44
C GLU A 701 -14.53 -33.25 -41.17
N GLU A 702 -14.49 -32.34 -40.18
CA GLU A 702 -13.85 -32.62 -38.89
C GLU A 702 -14.61 -33.70 -38.12
N ALA A 703 -15.95 -33.71 -38.19
CA ALA A 703 -16.80 -34.75 -37.59
C ALA A 703 -16.60 -36.12 -38.27
N ARG A 704 -16.61 -36.17 -39.61
CA ARG A 704 -16.33 -37.40 -40.37
C ARG A 704 -14.94 -37.96 -40.08
N LYS A 705 -13.93 -37.08 -40.00
CA LYS A 705 -12.57 -37.49 -39.65
C LYS A 705 -12.45 -38.05 -38.24
N ARG A 706 -13.21 -37.50 -37.26
CA ARG A 706 -13.26 -38.03 -35.90
C ARG A 706 -13.93 -39.41 -35.85
N LEU A 707 -15.05 -39.59 -36.54
CA LEU A 707 -15.74 -40.88 -36.65
C LEU A 707 -14.83 -41.93 -37.31
N ALA A 708 -14.17 -41.59 -38.41
CA ALA A 708 -13.21 -42.47 -39.06
C ALA A 708 -12.02 -42.84 -38.16
N SER A 709 -11.50 -41.89 -37.35
CA SER A 709 -10.44 -42.19 -36.38
C SER A 709 -10.89 -43.03 -35.19
N GLN A 710 -12.18 -42.97 -34.81
CA GLN A 710 -12.77 -43.80 -33.76
C GLN A 710 -13.12 -45.20 -34.25
N GLN A 711 -13.35 -45.37 -35.56
CA GLN A 711 -13.55 -46.68 -36.18
C GLN A 711 -12.24 -47.40 -36.51
N ALA A 712 -11.12 -46.65 -36.60
CA ALA A 712 -9.80 -47.18 -36.91
C ALA A 712 -8.89 -47.37 -35.67
N ALA A 713 -9.36 -46.95 -34.50
CA ALA A 713 -8.71 -47.15 -33.19
C ALA A 713 -9.54 -48.16 -32.40
#